data_AF-A0A2V4V1D9-F1
#
_entry.id   AF-A0A2V4V1D9-F1
#
_cell.length_a   1.000
_cell.length_b   1.000
_cell.length_c   1.000
_cell.angle_alpha   90.00
_cell.angle_beta   90.00
_cell.angle_gamma   90.00
#
_symmetry.space_group_name_H-M   'P 1'
#
loop_
_entity.id
_entity.type
_entity.pdbx_description
1 polymer ?
#
loop_
_entity_poly.entity_id
_entity_poly.type
_entity_poly.pdbx_seq_one_letter_code
_entity_poly.pdbx_strand_id
1 'polypeptide(L)'
;MFVAIFIDYARIAAFRVQTERMTHGAMRSVMSAYDTSLREYGLFAYGDSSGEATMAKVLNDSVKPSAVKDRFPVLDVQWDTTSLRMERELGRYDIFNRQIQEDMKYRAPVDFVLEVIDRFKPMSEEMKEAAHTVDLLKQLQKLYDKREKLLDQAIDSQVESANQVTRLPDLIMKPPEQAIYDEMLEEAPTTAAEAASRYADYLSKKQADEGLPLIKQQYIVELGRYRTGVNSTLTGISMMLQPALQTHQTKLAEAEARIEEARQINEEMKRVIAEGENRAENVSYDDVGNSSLPGVDLEKTGSGSEAKSTRSLASELVRDDALFDRLKSRVISQNTEFTNVRNDSMELNTQLRSVTGTWGIPIKPTVRRASQTTERYMNSYGRPGPSNLVTQSRQELANGRGSDAQRKANDKQSKGKLQEMKRLLTRIEKGDSGAQQAFKQLEQYYHANITLNENSSEQAEKAEISSDPYDSGGSAMKGMDQLFGGMSGALASLGDELFQNEYALAYFNAMDFGQLFSWTEGDGKAGDVFKLENQELEYILYGFHNSSGNIAASYAEVFGVRLAIRTAEGLAENSKLGNPLLVLSAAILYGITHAIEDMMKLANEGSVELSKYIKVKLTYRDHLRLFLLMHSNNERKMSRMLALIRLNTGVNPDEKLTYASGQMRSSIKLWFLPGVVRSIGAATGSADQVQDGRFFIEHRADYSY
;
A
#
# COMPACT_ATOMS: atom_id res chain seq x y z
N MET A 1 -26.41 -73.56 45.75
CA MET A 1 -25.75 -72.27 46.10
C MET A 1 -24.99 -71.67 44.92
N PHE A 2 -24.05 -72.39 44.27
CA PHE A 2 -23.30 -71.90 43.10
C PHE A 2 -24.16 -71.42 41.92
N VAL A 3 -25.21 -72.16 41.56
CA VAL A 3 -26.12 -71.78 40.46
C VAL A 3 -26.82 -70.45 40.71
N ALA A 4 -27.22 -70.18 41.96
CA ALA A 4 -27.87 -68.92 42.34
C ALA A 4 -26.92 -67.71 42.27
N ILE A 5 -25.65 -67.90 42.67
CA ILE A 5 -24.59 -66.88 42.52
C ILE A 5 -24.33 -66.60 41.04
N PHE A 6 -24.25 -67.64 40.21
CA PHE A 6 -24.00 -67.49 38.77
C PHE A 6 -25.17 -66.77 38.07
N ILE A 7 -26.41 -67.04 38.47
CA ILE A 7 -27.59 -66.34 37.95
C ILE A 7 -27.56 -64.85 38.31
N ASP A 8 -27.33 -64.48 39.57
CA ASP A 8 -27.24 -63.06 39.96
C ASP A 8 -26.03 -62.39 39.29
N TYR A 9 -24.88 -63.07 39.14
CA TYR A 9 -23.71 -62.55 38.42
C TYR A 9 -23.98 -62.30 36.94
N ALA A 10 -24.57 -63.27 36.23
CA ALA A 10 -24.92 -63.13 34.82
C ALA A 10 -25.96 -62.01 34.61
N ARG A 11 -26.92 -61.87 35.53
CA ARG A 11 -27.89 -60.77 35.53
C ARG A 11 -27.23 -59.42 35.78
N ILE A 12 -26.27 -59.32 36.70
CA ILE A 12 -25.49 -58.08 36.93
C ILE A 12 -24.65 -57.72 35.70
N ALA A 13 -24.03 -58.70 35.03
CA ALA A 13 -23.26 -58.48 33.82
C ALA A 13 -24.15 -58.01 32.64
N ALA A 14 -25.30 -58.66 32.45
CA ALA A 14 -26.27 -58.25 31.45
C ALA A 14 -26.89 -56.87 31.77
N PHE A 15 -27.16 -56.60 33.04
CA PHE A 15 -27.60 -55.31 33.55
C PHE A 15 -26.60 -54.20 33.19
N ARG A 16 -25.31 -54.36 33.52
CA ARG A 16 -24.23 -53.41 33.17
C ARG A 16 -24.25 -53.01 31.70
N VAL A 17 -24.24 -54.00 30.82
CA VAL A 17 -24.20 -53.76 29.37
C VAL A 17 -25.49 -53.11 28.87
N GLN A 18 -26.64 -53.51 29.41
CA GLN A 18 -27.93 -52.96 29.00
C GLN A 18 -28.10 -51.51 29.47
N THR A 19 -27.75 -51.19 30.72
CA THR A 19 -27.84 -49.84 31.26
C THR A 19 -26.85 -48.89 30.59
N GLU A 20 -25.63 -49.34 30.29
CA GLU A 20 -24.67 -48.57 29.49
C GLU A 20 -25.22 -48.23 28.09
N ARG A 21 -25.78 -49.22 27.38
CA ARG A 21 -26.40 -48.99 26.06
C ARG A 21 -27.59 -48.04 26.14
N MET A 22 -28.43 -48.15 27.17
CA MET A 22 -29.56 -47.25 27.40
C MET A 22 -29.09 -45.82 27.70
N THR A 23 -28.05 -45.66 28.52
CA THR A 23 -27.41 -44.37 28.81
C THR A 23 -26.86 -43.71 27.54
N HIS A 24 -26.10 -44.45 26.73
CA HIS A 24 -25.63 -43.93 25.43
C HIS A 24 -26.78 -43.65 24.45
N GLY A 25 -27.82 -44.49 24.42
CA GLY A 25 -29.00 -44.30 23.59
C GLY A 25 -29.78 -43.05 23.98
N ALA A 26 -30.01 -42.84 25.27
CA ALA A 26 -30.65 -41.64 25.80
C ALA A 26 -29.86 -40.37 25.47
N MET A 27 -28.53 -40.40 25.58
CA MET A 27 -27.70 -39.26 25.20
C MET A 27 -27.70 -38.96 23.70
N ARG A 28 -27.68 -39.99 22.84
CA ARG A 28 -27.91 -39.78 21.40
C ARG A 28 -29.27 -39.19 21.12
N SER A 29 -30.31 -39.61 21.84
CA SER A 29 -31.66 -39.05 21.68
C SER A 29 -31.74 -37.59 22.12
N VAL A 30 -31.09 -37.21 23.22
CA VAL A 30 -30.95 -35.79 23.61
C VAL A 30 -30.22 -35.02 22.52
N MET A 31 -29.04 -35.48 22.10
CA MET A 31 -28.25 -34.82 21.05
C MET A 31 -28.87 -34.94 19.65
N SER A 32 -29.93 -35.71 19.45
CA SER A 32 -30.65 -35.70 18.16
C SER A 32 -31.56 -34.48 18.01
N ALA A 33 -31.88 -33.79 19.11
CA ALA A 33 -32.69 -32.57 19.11
C ALA A 33 -31.84 -31.31 18.86
N TYR A 34 -31.07 -31.32 17.76
CA TYR A 34 -30.28 -30.16 17.35
C TYR A 34 -31.15 -29.06 16.72
N ASP A 35 -30.66 -27.82 16.75
CA ASP A 35 -31.33 -26.68 16.12
C ASP A 35 -31.19 -26.76 14.59
N THR A 36 -32.31 -26.91 13.89
CA THR A 36 -32.31 -27.10 12.44
C THR A 36 -31.91 -25.84 11.67
N SER A 37 -32.04 -24.65 12.25
CA SER A 37 -31.67 -23.39 11.59
C SER A 37 -30.15 -23.26 11.43
N LEU A 38 -29.37 -23.85 12.34
CA LEU A 38 -27.91 -23.86 12.28
C LEU A 38 -27.35 -24.83 11.23
N ARG A 39 -28.16 -25.81 10.81
CA ARG A 39 -27.78 -26.80 9.79
C ARG A 39 -27.48 -26.17 8.43
N GLU A 40 -28.13 -25.04 8.11
CA GLU A 40 -27.88 -24.30 6.86
C GLU A 40 -26.44 -23.81 6.77
N TYR A 41 -25.78 -23.64 7.92
CA TYR A 41 -24.37 -23.27 8.05
C TYR A 41 -23.46 -24.48 8.34
N GLY A 42 -23.97 -25.72 8.24
CA GLY A 42 -23.20 -26.91 8.61
C GLY A 42 -22.90 -27.03 10.12
N LEU A 43 -23.55 -26.23 10.96
CA LEU A 43 -23.33 -26.19 12.41
C LEU A 43 -24.36 -27.01 13.16
N PHE A 44 -23.94 -27.54 14.31
CA PHE A 44 -24.77 -28.36 15.17
C PHE A 44 -24.65 -27.90 16.63
N ALA A 45 -25.78 -27.51 17.18
CA ALA A 45 -25.91 -27.24 18.61
C ALA A 45 -27.28 -27.68 19.10
N TYR A 46 -27.39 -27.89 20.40
CA TYR A 46 -28.61 -28.35 21.03
C TYR A 46 -29.73 -27.30 20.90
N GLY A 47 -30.92 -27.74 20.49
CA GLY A 47 -32.10 -26.87 20.34
C GLY A 47 -32.86 -26.64 21.65
N ASP A 48 -33.93 -25.84 21.62
CA ASP A 48 -34.64 -25.37 22.83
C ASP A 48 -35.59 -26.41 23.47
N SER A 49 -35.34 -27.70 23.23
CA SER A 49 -36.13 -28.78 23.83
C SER A 49 -35.68 -29.06 25.29
N SER A 50 -36.55 -29.66 26.11
CA SER A 50 -36.18 -30.07 27.46
C SER A 50 -35.34 -31.36 27.41
N GLY A 51 -34.02 -31.22 27.48
CA GLY A 51 -33.08 -32.35 27.39
C GLY A 51 -33.29 -33.39 28.48
N GLU A 52 -33.56 -32.92 29.70
CA GLU A 52 -33.89 -33.80 30.82
C GLU A 52 -35.20 -34.56 30.61
N ALA A 53 -36.24 -33.92 30.05
CA ALA A 53 -37.49 -34.59 29.73
C ALA A 53 -37.31 -35.63 28.62
N THR A 54 -36.54 -35.32 27.59
CA THR A 54 -36.20 -36.26 26.51
C THR A 54 -35.41 -37.44 27.04
N MET A 55 -34.38 -37.19 27.85
CA MET A 55 -33.59 -38.22 28.51
C MET A 55 -34.46 -39.12 29.39
N ALA A 56 -35.27 -38.52 30.28
CA ALA A 56 -36.16 -39.25 31.17
C ALA A 56 -37.19 -40.08 30.40
N LYS A 57 -37.76 -39.53 29.31
CA LYS A 57 -38.70 -40.25 28.44
C LYS A 57 -38.04 -41.47 27.80
N VAL A 58 -36.87 -41.31 27.16
CA VAL A 58 -36.15 -42.41 26.50
C VAL A 58 -35.75 -43.49 27.50
N LEU A 59 -35.24 -43.10 28.66
CA LEU A 59 -34.83 -44.04 29.72
C LEU A 59 -36.03 -44.81 30.30
N ASN A 60 -37.16 -44.14 30.53
CA ASN A 60 -38.38 -44.79 31.02
C ASN A 60 -39.02 -45.69 29.97
N ASP A 61 -39.04 -45.27 28.70
CA ASP A 61 -39.56 -46.08 27.60
C ASP A 61 -38.68 -47.32 27.34
N SER A 62 -37.37 -47.23 27.57
CA SER A 62 -36.42 -48.34 27.42
C SER A 62 -36.59 -49.45 28.47
N VAL A 63 -37.14 -49.12 29.63
CA VAL A 63 -37.34 -50.06 30.76
C VAL A 63 -38.75 -50.64 30.81
N LYS A 64 -39.69 -50.12 30.00
CA LYS A 64 -41.05 -50.67 29.91
C LYS A 64 -41.01 -52.13 29.44
N PRO A 65 -41.73 -53.06 30.11
CA PRO A 65 -41.82 -54.43 29.66
C PRO A 65 -42.38 -54.49 28.24
N SER A 66 -41.76 -55.26 27.35
CA SER A 66 -42.32 -55.52 26.02
C SER A 66 -43.74 -56.06 26.17
N ALA A 67 -44.70 -55.59 25.36
CA ALA A 67 -46.14 -55.86 25.44
C ALA A 67 -46.56 -57.33 25.21
N VAL A 68 -45.64 -58.28 25.35
CA VAL A 68 -45.89 -59.72 25.29
C VAL A 68 -46.37 -60.17 26.67
N LYS A 69 -47.67 -60.44 26.80
CA LYS A 69 -48.23 -61.10 28.00
C LYS A 69 -47.49 -62.41 28.26
N ASP A 70 -47.13 -62.64 29.52
CA ASP A 70 -46.55 -63.89 30.08
C ASP A 70 -45.03 -64.13 29.98
N ARG A 71 -44.18 -63.10 29.92
CA ARG A 71 -42.72 -63.27 30.16
C ARG A 71 -42.29 -62.80 31.55
N PHE A 72 -41.44 -63.62 32.19
CA PHE A 72 -40.73 -63.27 33.41
C PHE A 72 -39.68 -62.18 33.12
N PRO A 73 -39.72 -61.01 33.79
CA PRO A 73 -38.76 -59.93 33.55
C PRO A 73 -37.39 -60.32 34.12
N VAL A 74 -36.47 -60.72 33.23
CA VAL A 74 -35.13 -61.17 33.63
C VAL A 74 -34.30 -60.03 34.24
N LEU A 75 -34.49 -58.80 33.75
CA LEU A 75 -33.80 -57.59 34.20
C LEU A 75 -34.84 -56.53 34.59
N ASP A 76 -35.02 -56.34 35.91
CA ASP A 76 -35.91 -55.33 36.50
C ASP A 76 -35.08 -54.07 36.82
N VAL A 77 -34.72 -53.35 35.75
CA VAL A 77 -33.96 -52.10 35.81
C VAL A 77 -34.83 -51.01 36.43
N GLN A 78 -34.30 -50.23 37.37
CA GLN A 78 -34.94 -49.01 37.86
C GLN A 78 -33.93 -47.87 37.85
N TRP A 79 -34.32 -46.73 37.30
CA TRP A 79 -33.53 -45.50 37.36
C TRP A 79 -33.71 -44.85 38.75
N ASP A 80 -32.59 -44.51 39.39
CA ASP A 80 -32.55 -43.87 40.70
C ASP A 80 -32.36 -42.36 40.55
N THR A 81 -31.26 -41.94 39.91
CA THR A 81 -31.00 -40.54 39.58
C THR A 81 -30.59 -40.41 38.12
N THR A 82 -31.04 -39.32 37.49
CA THR A 82 -30.63 -38.95 36.13
C THR A 82 -30.35 -37.46 36.12
N SER A 83 -29.14 -37.07 35.76
CA SER A 83 -28.77 -35.65 35.60
C SER A 83 -28.14 -35.43 34.24
N LEU A 84 -28.47 -34.30 33.63
CA LEU A 84 -27.90 -33.84 32.36
C LEU A 84 -27.15 -32.53 32.61
N ARG A 85 -25.93 -32.44 32.10
CA ARG A 85 -25.18 -31.18 32.01
C ARG A 85 -24.93 -30.87 30.55
N MET A 86 -25.23 -29.64 30.17
CA MET A 86 -25.00 -29.12 28.83
C MET A 86 -23.93 -28.03 28.93
N GLU A 87 -22.89 -28.12 28.11
CA GLU A 87 -21.70 -27.27 28.17
C GLU A 87 -21.20 -26.95 26.75
N ARG A 88 -20.16 -26.12 26.64
CA ARG A 88 -19.49 -25.71 25.39
C ARG A 88 -20.40 -24.93 24.44
N GLU A 89 -20.47 -23.63 24.69
CA GLU A 89 -21.19 -22.67 23.86
C GLU A 89 -20.59 -22.62 22.45
N LEU A 90 -21.45 -22.69 21.42
CA LEU A 90 -21.05 -22.62 20.01
C LEU A 90 -20.35 -21.30 19.68
N GLY A 91 -20.71 -20.21 20.38
CA GLY A 91 -20.09 -18.90 20.22
C GLY A 91 -18.62 -18.82 20.65
N ARG A 92 -18.08 -19.85 21.31
CA ARG A 92 -16.64 -19.91 21.62
C ARG A 92 -15.81 -20.26 20.39
N TYR A 93 -14.72 -19.54 20.18
CA TYR A 93 -13.88 -19.71 18.98
C TYR A 93 -13.33 -21.12 18.80
N ASP A 94 -12.88 -21.78 19.86
CA ASP A 94 -12.35 -23.15 19.78
C ASP A 94 -13.41 -24.19 19.38
N ILE A 95 -14.66 -23.97 19.81
CA ILE A 95 -15.80 -24.84 19.49
C ILE A 95 -16.28 -24.60 18.07
N PHE A 96 -16.48 -23.33 17.69
CA PHE A 96 -16.91 -22.96 16.35
C PHE A 96 -15.90 -23.41 15.29
N ASN A 97 -14.62 -23.13 15.52
CA ASN A 97 -13.54 -23.52 14.62
C ASN A 97 -13.45 -25.04 14.45
N ARG A 98 -13.70 -25.83 15.50
CA ARG A 98 -13.74 -27.29 15.38
C ARG A 98 -14.87 -27.77 14.45
N GLN A 99 -16.06 -27.16 14.52
CA GLN A 99 -17.14 -27.52 13.61
C GLN A 99 -16.84 -27.10 12.17
N ILE A 100 -16.26 -25.92 11.97
CA ILE A 100 -15.77 -25.48 10.66
C ILE A 100 -14.76 -26.48 10.10
N GLN A 101 -13.77 -26.89 10.90
CA GLN A 101 -12.77 -27.86 10.49
C GLN A 101 -13.39 -29.19 10.07
N GLU A 102 -14.36 -29.72 10.83
CA GLU A 102 -15.00 -31.00 10.48
C GLU A 102 -15.83 -30.90 9.19
N ASP A 103 -16.52 -29.78 8.96
CA ASP A 103 -17.32 -29.57 7.74
C ASP A 103 -16.44 -29.34 6.49
N MET A 104 -15.32 -28.63 6.67
CA MET A 104 -14.40 -28.24 5.59
C MET A 104 -13.21 -29.17 5.40
N LYS A 105 -13.00 -30.17 6.28
CA LYS A 105 -11.81 -31.05 6.35
C LYS A 105 -11.32 -31.56 5.01
N TYR A 106 -12.25 -31.92 4.14
CA TYR A 106 -11.96 -32.52 2.83
C TYR A 106 -12.15 -31.54 1.66
N ARG A 107 -12.98 -30.50 1.84
CA ARG A 107 -13.31 -29.53 0.79
C ARG A 107 -12.27 -28.42 0.70
N ALA A 108 -11.96 -27.78 1.83
CA ALA A 108 -11.09 -26.60 1.85
C ALA A 108 -9.68 -26.84 1.28
N PRO A 109 -8.97 -27.94 1.61
CA PRO A 109 -7.65 -28.18 1.02
C PRO A 109 -7.69 -28.40 -0.49
N VAL A 110 -8.75 -29.05 -1.00
CA VAL A 110 -8.91 -29.31 -2.44
C VAL A 110 -9.26 -28.02 -3.17
N ASP A 111 -10.23 -27.27 -2.67
CA ASP A 111 -10.67 -26.01 -3.26
C ASP A 111 -9.54 -24.98 -3.27
N PHE A 112 -8.76 -24.89 -2.20
CA PHE A 112 -7.60 -23.99 -2.14
C PHE A 112 -6.54 -24.30 -3.20
N VAL A 113 -6.19 -25.58 -3.35
CA VAL A 113 -5.19 -25.98 -4.35
C VAL A 113 -5.67 -25.67 -5.76
N LEU A 114 -6.89 -26.10 -6.10
CA LEU A 114 -7.44 -25.95 -7.45
C LEU A 114 -7.76 -24.50 -7.81
N GLU A 115 -8.26 -23.72 -6.85
CA GLU A 115 -8.81 -22.39 -7.13
C GLU A 115 -7.87 -21.24 -6.79
N VAL A 116 -6.82 -21.49 -6.00
CA VAL A 116 -5.82 -20.47 -5.64
C VAL A 116 -4.46 -20.85 -6.19
N ILE A 117 -3.87 -21.95 -5.72
CA ILE A 117 -2.47 -22.27 -6.05
C ILE A 117 -2.29 -22.55 -7.54
N ASP A 118 -3.12 -23.41 -8.13
CA ASP A 118 -3.02 -23.75 -9.56
C ASP A 118 -3.19 -22.53 -10.48
N ARG A 119 -4.00 -21.56 -10.05
CA ARG A 119 -4.30 -20.34 -10.80
C ARG A 119 -3.17 -19.31 -10.74
N PHE A 120 -2.48 -19.18 -9.60
CA PHE A 120 -1.50 -18.12 -9.34
C PHE A 120 -0.05 -18.57 -9.42
N LYS A 121 0.23 -19.88 -9.29
CA LYS A 121 1.57 -20.45 -9.44
C LYS A 121 2.28 -20.02 -10.74
N PRO A 122 1.63 -19.97 -11.92
CA PRO A 122 2.31 -19.59 -13.17
C PRO A 122 2.87 -18.15 -13.18
N MET A 123 2.27 -17.22 -12.42
CA MET A 123 2.72 -15.82 -12.37
C MET A 123 3.67 -15.50 -11.22
N SER A 124 4.02 -16.47 -10.37
CA SER A 124 4.86 -16.25 -9.19
C SER A 124 6.18 -15.52 -9.52
N GLU A 125 6.93 -16.03 -10.50
CA GLU A 125 8.20 -15.42 -10.95
C GLU A 125 8.01 -14.05 -11.61
N GLU A 126 6.96 -13.89 -12.44
CA GLU A 126 6.68 -12.61 -13.10
C GLU A 126 6.34 -11.53 -12.07
N MET A 127 5.49 -11.86 -11.09
CA MET A 127 5.09 -10.95 -10.04
C MET A 127 6.25 -10.61 -9.09
N LYS A 128 7.10 -11.59 -8.76
CA LYS A 128 8.33 -11.39 -7.98
C LYS A 128 9.24 -10.34 -8.64
N GLU A 129 9.56 -10.54 -9.92
CA GLU A 129 10.45 -9.64 -10.65
C GLU A 129 9.81 -8.26 -10.88
N ALA A 130 8.49 -8.21 -11.11
CA ALA A 130 7.74 -6.96 -11.25
C ALA A 130 7.69 -6.15 -9.95
N ALA A 131 7.32 -6.78 -8.82
CA ALA A 131 7.25 -6.13 -7.51
C ALA A 131 8.61 -5.55 -7.13
N HIS A 132 9.67 -6.33 -7.34
CA HIS A 132 11.05 -5.89 -7.12
C HIS A 132 11.44 -4.70 -8.01
N THR A 133 11.11 -4.75 -9.30
CA THR A 133 11.42 -3.68 -10.24
C THR A 133 10.66 -2.39 -9.91
N VAL A 134 9.36 -2.50 -9.60
CA VAL A 134 8.53 -1.34 -9.23
C VAL A 134 9.03 -0.68 -7.95
N ASP A 135 9.36 -1.46 -6.91
CA ASP A 135 9.81 -0.90 -5.64
C ASP A 135 11.14 -0.15 -5.79
N LEU A 136 12.13 -0.76 -6.46
CA LEU A 136 13.42 -0.11 -6.72
C LEU A 136 13.26 1.17 -7.54
N LEU A 137 12.57 1.09 -8.69
CA LEU A 137 12.46 2.21 -9.61
C LEU A 137 11.57 3.33 -9.05
N LYS A 138 10.60 3.03 -8.20
CA LYS A 138 9.82 4.02 -7.45
C LYS A 138 10.71 4.83 -6.50
N GLN A 139 11.59 4.17 -5.75
CA GLN A 139 12.53 4.86 -4.85
C GLN A 139 13.49 5.74 -5.66
N LEU A 140 14.05 5.20 -6.76
CA LEU A 140 14.93 5.95 -7.65
C LEU A 140 14.25 7.11 -8.36
N GLN A 141 12.97 6.99 -8.72
CA GLN A 141 12.22 8.09 -9.35
C GLN A 141 12.16 9.31 -8.43
N LYS A 142 11.88 9.13 -7.14
CA LYS A 142 11.83 10.22 -6.16
C LYS A 142 13.18 10.92 -6.01
N LEU A 143 14.26 10.14 -5.94
CA LEU A 143 15.63 10.66 -5.86
C LEU A 143 16.04 11.37 -7.17
N TYR A 144 15.75 10.76 -8.32
CA TYR A 144 16.01 11.33 -9.65
C TYR A 144 15.34 12.70 -9.79
N ASP A 145 14.04 12.81 -9.53
CA ASP A 145 13.32 14.08 -9.69
C ASP A 145 13.82 15.16 -8.72
N LYS A 146 14.19 14.77 -7.50
CA LYS A 146 14.80 15.69 -6.53
C LYS A 146 16.16 16.19 -7.03
N ARG A 147 17.03 15.29 -7.52
CA ARG A 147 18.34 15.64 -8.08
C ARG A 147 18.21 16.57 -9.28
N GLU A 148 17.39 16.22 -10.27
CA GLU A 148 17.26 17.01 -11.50
C GLU A 148 16.70 18.41 -11.20
N LYS A 149 15.76 18.54 -10.24
CA LYS A 149 15.24 19.83 -9.79
C LYS A 149 16.32 20.70 -9.14
N LEU A 150 17.19 20.13 -8.30
CA LEU A 150 18.30 20.88 -7.68
C LEU A 150 19.29 21.37 -8.74
N LEU A 151 19.59 20.55 -9.74
CA LEU A 151 20.46 20.93 -10.85
C LEU A 151 19.85 22.06 -11.68
N ASP A 152 18.55 22.01 -11.97
CA ASP A 152 17.84 23.09 -12.66
C ASP A 152 17.88 24.41 -11.85
N GLN A 153 17.63 24.33 -10.55
CA GLN A 153 17.70 25.49 -9.65
C GLN A 153 19.12 26.07 -9.54
N ALA A 154 20.15 25.25 -9.63
CA ALA A 154 21.54 25.71 -9.67
C ALA A 154 21.82 26.51 -10.96
N ILE A 155 21.36 26.00 -12.11
CA ILE A 155 21.45 26.72 -13.39
C ILE A 155 20.69 28.04 -13.35
N ASP A 156 19.46 28.04 -12.82
CA ASP A 156 18.65 29.26 -12.70
C ASP A 156 19.35 30.32 -11.85
N SER A 157 20.06 29.91 -10.80
CA SER A 157 20.83 30.81 -9.94
C SER A 157 22.04 31.42 -10.67
N GLN A 158 22.69 30.66 -11.56
CA GLN A 158 23.75 31.18 -12.43
C GLN A 158 23.20 32.21 -13.42
N VAL A 159 22.04 31.95 -14.03
CA VAL A 159 21.37 32.88 -14.94
C VAL A 159 20.94 34.15 -14.22
N GLU A 160 20.31 34.03 -13.06
CA GLU A 160 19.86 35.17 -12.25
C GLU A 160 21.04 36.08 -11.86
N SER A 161 22.18 35.49 -11.51
CA SER A 161 23.43 36.23 -11.24
C SER A 161 23.91 36.98 -12.48
N ALA A 162 24.06 36.27 -13.61
CA ALA A 162 24.54 36.88 -14.85
C ALA A 162 23.65 38.03 -15.35
N ASN A 163 22.34 37.94 -15.13
CA ASN A 163 21.39 38.95 -15.56
C ASN A 163 21.60 40.33 -14.90
N GLN A 164 22.20 40.39 -13.71
CA GLN A 164 22.43 41.64 -12.98
C GLN A 164 23.40 42.60 -13.68
N VAL A 165 24.28 42.09 -14.56
CA VAL A 165 25.29 42.90 -15.26
C VAL A 165 25.05 43.04 -16.75
N THR A 166 23.87 42.64 -17.23
CA THR A 166 23.52 42.64 -18.68
C THR A 166 23.61 44.01 -19.34
N ARG A 167 23.33 45.08 -18.59
CA ARG A 167 23.41 46.49 -19.06
C ARG A 167 24.78 47.14 -18.83
N LEU A 168 25.70 46.48 -18.13
CA LEU A 168 27.04 47.01 -17.85
C LEU A 168 27.85 47.31 -19.12
N PRO A 169 27.82 46.48 -20.19
CA PRO A 169 28.45 46.84 -21.46
C PRO A 169 27.97 48.17 -22.03
N ASP A 170 26.66 48.47 -21.93
CA ASP A 170 26.05 49.68 -22.50
C ASP A 170 26.51 50.96 -21.78
N LEU A 171 26.93 50.87 -20.51
CA LEU A 171 27.46 52.01 -19.74
C LEU A 171 28.97 52.19 -19.89
N ILE A 172 29.70 51.14 -20.28
CA ILE A 172 31.16 51.18 -20.39
C ILE A 172 31.57 51.50 -21.82
N MET A 173 31.45 50.52 -22.72
CA MET A 173 31.84 50.60 -24.14
C MET A 173 31.29 49.35 -24.83
N LYS A 174 30.42 49.54 -25.82
CA LYS A 174 29.82 48.46 -26.59
C LYS A 174 29.71 48.86 -28.08
N PRO A 175 30.26 48.05 -29.01
CA PRO A 175 31.08 46.87 -28.78
C PRO A 175 32.44 47.25 -28.16
N PRO A 176 33.21 46.29 -27.61
CA PRO A 176 34.58 46.57 -27.19
C PRO A 176 35.48 46.91 -28.38
N GLU A 177 36.23 48.00 -28.27
CA GLU A 177 37.17 48.44 -29.31
C GLU A 177 38.64 48.39 -28.86
N GLN A 178 39.55 48.29 -29.84
CA GLN A 178 40.99 48.27 -29.58
C GLN A 178 41.56 49.65 -29.26
N ALA A 179 40.90 50.72 -29.69
CA ALA A 179 41.32 52.10 -29.47
C ALA A 179 40.11 52.97 -29.14
N ILE A 180 40.36 54.07 -28.43
CA ILE A 180 39.37 55.14 -28.20
C ILE A 180 40.00 56.41 -28.77
N TYR A 181 39.44 56.90 -29.87
CA TYR A 181 39.92 58.10 -30.54
C TYR A 181 39.42 59.36 -29.82
N ASP A 182 40.12 60.48 -29.99
CA ASP A 182 39.69 61.74 -29.39
C ASP A 182 38.48 62.31 -30.14
N GLU A 183 37.52 62.83 -29.38
CA GLU A 183 36.31 63.47 -29.90
C GLU A 183 36.15 64.87 -29.34
N MET A 184 35.46 65.73 -30.09
CA MET A 184 35.10 67.07 -29.62
C MET A 184 33.98 66.98 -28.58
N LEU A 185 34.08 67.80 -27.53
CA LEU A 185 33.08 67.94 -26.49
C LEU A 185 31.91 68.80 -26.98
N GLU A 186 31.01 68.19 -27.74
CA GLU A 186 29.75 68.79 -28.22
C GLU A 186 28.56 68.39 -27.35
N GLU A 187 28.52 67.10 -26.95
CA GLU A 187 27.46 66.50 -26.16
C GLU A 187 27.97 65.93 -24.82
N ALA A 188 27.04 65.75 -23.88
CA ALA A 188 27.36 65.08 -22.62
C ALA A 188 27.69 63.60 -22.88
N PRO A 189 28.77 63.05 -22.29
CA PRO A 189 29.06 61.63 -22.43
C PRO A 189 28.00 60.79 -21.69
N THR A 190 27.51 59.76 -22.36
CA THR A 190 26.52 58.79 -21.86
C THR A 190 27.16 57.45 -21.48
N THR A 191 28.39 57.22 -21.94
CA THR A 191 29.19 56.02 -21.65
C THR A 191 30.59 56.38 -21.15
N ALA A 192 31.27 55.41 -20.54
CA ALA A 192 32.65 55.61 -20.11
C ALA A 192 33.62 55.81 -21.29
N ALA A 193 33.34 55.18 -22.44
CA ALA A 193 34.09 55.40 -23.67
C ALA A 193 33.94 56.84 -24.20
N GLU A 194 32.74 57.38 -24.24
CA GLU A 194 32.51 58.78 -24.63
C GLU A 194 33.15 59.77 -23.65
N ALA A 195 33.12 59.45 -22.35
CA ALA A 195 33.84 60.24 -21.35
C ALA A 195 35.35 60.24 -21.61
N ALA A 196 35.90 59.10 -22.04
CA ALA A 196 37.31 58.93 -22.34
C ALA A 196 37.73 59.55 -23.69
N SER A 197 36.89 59.50 -24.72
CA SER A 197 37.16 60.13 -26.03
C SER A 197 37.16 61.65 -25.94
N ARG A 198 36.27 62.23 -25.14
CA ARG A 198 36.12 63.69 -25.00
C ARG A 198 37.01 64.31 -23.92
N TYR A 199 37.77 63.51 -23.17
CA TYR A 199 38.60 63.98 -22.05
C TYR A 199 39.69 64.97 -22.49
N ALA A 200 40.34 64.73 -23.63
CA ALA A 200 41.39 65.63 -24.14
C ALA A 200 40.84 67.02 -24.48
N ASP A 201 39.69 67.09 -25.17
CA ASP A 201 39.04 68.36 -25.50
C ASP A 201 38.46 69.05 -24.26
N TYR A 202 37.91 68.29 -23.31
CA TYR A 202 37.50 68.81 -22.00
C TYR A 202 38.66 69.51 -21.29
N LEU A 203 39.84 68.90 -21.25
CA LEU A 203 41.03 69.49 -20.62
C LEU A 203 41.47 70.79 -21.32
N SER A 204 41.49 70.78 -22.66
CA SER A 204 41.82 71.96 -23.47
C SER A 204 40.86 73.13 -23.18
N LYS A 205 39.56 72.87 -23.20
CA LYS A 205 38.51 73.85 -22.88
C LYS A 205 38.59 74.34 -21.42
N LYS A 206 38.86 73.45 -20.48
CA LYS A 206 39.02 73.78 -19.06
C LYS A 206 40.22 74.71 -18.83
N GLN A 207 41.33 74.46 -19.52
CA GLN A 207 42.53 75.29 -19.44
C GLN A 207 42.32 76.67 -20.08
N ALA A 208 41.57 76.74 -21.19
CA ALA A 208 41.23 78.01 -21.84
C ALA A 208 40.40 78.93 -20.94
N ASP A 209 39.51 78.37 -20.12
CA ASP A 209 38.66 79.12 -19.17
C ASP A 209 39.32 79.34 -17.78
N GLU A 210 40.49 78.76 -17.54
CA GLU A 210 41.15 78.76 -16.23
C GLU A 210 41.61 80.17 -15.82
N GLY A 211 41.25 80.61 -14.61
CA GLY A 211 41.62 81.93 -14.08
C GLY A 211 40.81 83.11 -14.65
N LEU A 212 39.90 82.90 -15.60
CA LEU A 212 39.03 83.94 -16.14
C LEU A 212 37.81 84.21 -15.24
N PRO A 213 37.34 85.47 -15.12
CA PRO A 213 36.05 85.78 -14.50
C PRO A 213 34.90 85.04 -15.21
N LEU A 214 33.86 84.63 -14.46
CA LEU A 214 32.74 83.80 -14.95
C LEU A 214 32.12 84.32 -16.27
N ILE A 215 31.94 85.63 -16.39
CA ILE A 215 31.37 86.29 -17.57
C ILE A 215 32.25 86.23 -18.82
N LYS A 216 33.51 85.80 -18.69
CA LYS A 216 34.50 85.66 -19.77
C LYS A 216 34.83 84.19 -20.09
N GLN A 217 34.28 83.24 -19.33
CA GLN A 217 34.48 81.81 -19.58
C GLN A 217 33.59 81.38 -20.76
N GLN A 218 34.22 80.87 -21.82
CA GLN A 218 33.55 80.57 -23.08
C GLN A 218 32.91 79.17 -23.08
N TYR A 219 33.45 78.22 -22.32
CA TYR A 219 33.10 76.80 -22.38
C TYR A 219 32.34 76.29 -21.15
N ILE A 220 31.77 77.20 -20.34
CA ILE A 220 31.13 76.85 -19.06
C ILE A 220 30.01 75.81 -19.22
N VAL A 221 29.25 75.86 -20.32
CA VAL A 221 28.14 74.93 -20.59
C VAL A 221 28.67 73.54 -20.96
N GLU A 222 29.66 73.46 -21.84
CA GLU A 222 30.30 72.24 -22.30
C GLU A 222 30.99 71.52 -21.13
N LEU A 223 31.75 72.26 -20.32
CA LEU A 223 32.41 71.73 -19.12
C LEU A 223 31.38 71.22 -18.10
N GLY A 224 30.24 71.91 -17.95
CA GLY A 224 29.12 71.48 -17.13
C GLY A 224 28.48 70.18 -17.64
N ARG A 225 28.19 70.09 -18.95
CA ARG A 225 27.64 68.90 -19.60
C ARG A 225 28.55 67.69 -19.44
N TYR A 226 29.86 67.86 -19.64
CA TYR A 226 30.83 66.79 -19.44
C TYR A 226 30.79 66.25 -18.01
N ARG A 227 30.85 67.13 -17.00
CA ARG A 227 30.79 66.74 -15.58
C ARG A 227 29.50 65.98 -15.26
N THR A 228 28.36 66.47 -15.74
CA THR A 228 27.06 65.80 -15.53
C THR A 228 27.02 64.43 -16.20
N GLY A 229 27.50 64.30 -17.44
CA GLY A 229 27.56 63.02 -18.16
C GLY A 229 28.48 62.00 -17.50
N VAL A 230 29.68 62.42 -17.08
CA VAL A 230 30.61 61.58 -16.32
C VAL A 230 29.99 61.11 -15.00
N ASN A 231 29.35 62.02 -14.25
CA ASN A 231 28.68 61.67 -12.99
C ASN A 231 27.49 60.72 -13.20
N SER A 232 26.72 60.90 -14.28
CA SER A 232 25.62 60.01 -14.65
C SER A 232 26.14 58.60 -14.96
N THR A 233 27.18 58.50 -15.79
CA THR A 233 27.85 57.24 -16.14
C THR A 233 28.36 56.52 -14.89
N LEU A 234 29.08 57.24 -14.03
CA LEU A 234 29.62 56.71 -12.78
C LEU A 234 28.51 56.18 -11.84
N THR A 235 27.42 56.93 -11.74
CA THR A 235 26.27 56.56 -10.91
C THR A 235 25.60 55.31 -11.47
N GLY A 236 25.40 55.25 -12.79
CA GLY A 236 24.84 54.09 -13.48
C GLY A 236 25.66 52.81 -13.27
N ILE A 237 26.99 52.89 -13.43
CA ILE A 237 27.88 51.74 -13.16
C ILE A 237 27.77 51.31 -11.70
N SER A 238 27.80 52.26 -10.75
CA SER A 238 27.72 51.96 -9.32
C SER A 238 26.38 51.32 -8.92
N MET A 239 25.27 51.82 -9.49
CA MET A 239 23.91 51.31 -9.23
C MET A 239 23.70 49.88 -9.74
N MET A 240 24.48 49.43 -10.72
CA MET A 240 24.43 48.03 -11.17
C MET A 240 25.35 47.11 -10.38
N LEU A 241 26.57 47.57 -10.04
CA LEU A 241 27.55 46.72 -9.37
C LEU A 241 27.16 46.32 -7.94
N GLN A 242 26.52 47.21 -7.19
CA GLN A 242 26.11 46.95 -5.80
C GLN A 242 25.11 45.79 -5.67
N PRO A 243 23.93 45.84 -6.32
CA PRO A 243 23.00 44.70 -6.29
C PRO A 243 23.60 43.46 -6.95
N ALA A 244 24.37 43.62 -8.04
CA ALA A 244 25.03 42.50 -8.69
C ALA A 244 25.96 41.74 -7.74
N LEU A 245 26.73 42.43 -6.89
CA LEU A 245 27.61 41.78 -5.92
C LEU A 245 26.83 40.90 -4.96
N GLN A 246 25.78 41.42 -4.35
CA GLN A 246 24.97 40.68 -3.39
C GLN A 246 24.31 39.47 -4.05
N THR A 247 23.75 39.63 -5.25
CA THR A 247 23.13 38.54 -6.00
C THR A 247 24.15 37.46 -6.35
N HIS A 248 25.33 37.81 -6.89
CA HIS A 248 26.35 36.81 -7.24
C HIS A 248 26.83 36.03 -6.01
N GLN A 249 27.12 36.72 -4.91
CA GLN A 249 27.56 36.05 -3.67
C GLN A 249 26.51 35.07 -3.15
N THR A 250 25.24 35.48 -3.15
CA THR A 250 24.15 34.66 -2.61
C THR A 250 23.81 33.51 -3.57
N LYS A 251 23.49 33.84 -4.82
CA LYS A 251 22.96 32.87 -5.79
C LYS A 251 24.01 31.88 -6.26
N LEU A 252 25.27 32.27 -6.42
CA LEU A 252 26.32 31.31 -6.80
C LEU A 252 26.70 30.39 -5.62
N ALA A 253 26.66 30.86 -4.38
CA ALA A 253 26.81 29.99 -3.21
C ALA A 253 25.63 29.00 -3.10
N GLU A 254 24.39 29.46 -3.33
CA GLU A 254 23.24 28.56 -3.41
C GLU A 254 23.38 27.54 -4.56
N ALA A 255 23.87 27.95 -5.73
CA ALA A 255 24.11 27.05 -6.86
C ALA A 255 25.12 25.96 -6.51
N GLU A 256 26.23 26.32 -5.86
CA GLU A 256 27.23 25.37 -5.39
C GLU A 256 26.65 24.37 -4.39
N ALA A 257 25.90 24.86 -3.39
CA ALA A 257 25.24 24.01 -2.40
C ALA A 257 24.24 23.03 -3.03
N ARG A 258 23.44 23.50 -4.00
CA ARG A 258 22.48 22.65 -4.73
C ARG A 258 23.15 21.58 -5.58
N ILE A 259 24.29 21.88 -6.20
CA ILE A 259 25.09 20.89 -6.96
C ILE A 259 25.64 19.83 -6.00
N GLU A 260 26.08 20.21 -4.80
CA GLU A 260 26.57 19.27 -3.79
C GLU A 260 25.45 18.39 -3.24
N GLU A 261 24.27 18.95 -2.93
CA GLU A 261 23.10 18.16 -2.53
C GLU A 261 22.67 17.20 -3.65
N ALA A 262 22.69 17.64 -4.91
CA ALA A 262 22.42 16.79 -6.06
C ALA A 262 23.44 15.64 -6.19
N ARG A 263 24.72 15.87 -5.87
CA ARG A 263 25.74 14.82 -5.81
C ARG A 263 25.44 13.81 -4.70
N GLN A 264 25.07 14.27 -3.50
CA GLN A 264 24.72 13.39 -2.39
C GLN A 264 23.51 12.49 -2.73
N ILE A 265 22.49 13.04 -3.38
CA ILE A 265 21.35 12.25 -3.87
C ILE A 265 21.80 11.24 -4.93
N ASN A 266 22.73 11.60 -5.81
CA ASN A 266 23.28 10.68 -6.79
C ASN A 266 24.04 9.51 -6.13
N GLU A 267 24.73 9.74 -5.01
CA GLU A 267 25.33 8.68 -4.19
C GLU A 267 24.28 7.82 -3.48
N GLU A 268 23.21 8.43 -2.98
CA GLU A 268 22.07 7.71 -2.40
C GLU A 268 21.42 6.78 -3.44
N MET A 269 21.28 7.24 -4.69
CA MET A 269 20.80 6.39 -5.78
C MET A 269 21.71 5.18 -6.02
N LYS A 270 23.05 5.35 -5.97
CA LYS A 270 24.00 4.23 -6.08
C LYS A 270 23.79 3.20 -4.95
N ARG A 271 23.55 3.67 -3.72
CA ARG A 271 23.28 2.79 -2.56
C ARG A 271 21.97 2.04 -2.71
N VAL A 272 20.89 2.73 -3.07
CA VAL A 272 19.57 2.12 -3.29
C VAL A 272 19.63 1.04 -4.37
N ILE A 273 20.41 1.23 -5.44
CA ILE A 273 20.63 0.21 -6.47
C ILE A 273 21.37 -1.01 -5.90
N ALA A 274 22.43 -0.78 -5.10
CA ALA A 274 23.24 -1.85 -4.52
C ALA A 274 22.49 -2.67 -3.45
N GLU A 275 21.73 -1.98 -2.59
CA GLU A 275 20.91 -2.61 -1.54
C GLU A 275 19.67 -3.28 -2.13
N GLY A 276 19.18 -2.76 -3.26
CA GLY A 276 17.97 -3.20 -3.92
C GLY A 276 18.00 -4.67 -4.34
N GLU A 277 19.14 -5.35 -4.48
CA GLU A 277 19.18 -6.73 -5.02
C GLU A 277 18.51 -7.80 -4.12
N ASN A 278 18.31 -7.54 -2.83
CA ASN A 278 17.78 -8.53 -1.88
C ASN A 278 16.47 -8.07 -1.23
N ARG A 279 15.33 -8.65 -1.63
CA ARG A 279 14.02 -8.49 -0.96
C ARG A 279 13.68 -9.75 -0.17
N ALA A 280 13.26 -9.60 1.08
CA ALA A 280 12.88 -10.73 1.93
C ALA A 280 11.57 -11.38 1.46
N GLU A 281 10.66 -10.58 0.90
CA GLU A 281 9.35 -10.99 0.39
C GLU A 281 9.45 -11.93 -0.83
N ASN A 282 10.61 -11.97 -1.49
CA ASN A 282 10.86 -12.86 -2.63
C ASN A 282 10.71 -14.35 -2.27
N VAL A 283 10.95 -14.73 -1.01
CA VAL A 283 10.82 -16.11 -0.53
C VAL A 283 9.38 -16.61 -0.70
N SER A 284 8.39 -15.78 -0.40
CA SER A 284 6.97 -16.15 -0.51
C SER A 284 6.57 -16.48 -1.95
N TYR A 285 7.11 -15.76 -2.93
CA TYR A 285 6.91 -16.06 -4.35
C TYR A 285 7.57 -17.38 -4.75
N ASP A 286 8.79 -17.62 -4.26
CA ASP A 286 9.54 -18.84 -4.54
C ASP A 286 8.85 -20.08 -3.94
N ASP A 287 8.28 -19.98 -2.75
CA ASP A 287 7.53 -21.07 -2.10
C ASP A 287 6.30 -21.46 -2.92
N VAL A 288 5.52 -20.47 -3.36
CA VAL A 288 4.32 -20.71 -4.20
C VAL A 288 4.72 -21.24 -5.57
N GLY A 289 5.73 -20.66 -6.21
CA GLY A 289 6.21 -21.05 -7.55
C GLY A 289 6.81 -22.45 -7.60
N ASN A 290 7.50 -22.87 -6.53
CA ASN A 290 8.16 -24.19 -6.44
C ASN A 290 7.31 -25.24 -5.72
N SER A 291 6.09 -24.90 -5.29
CA SER A 291 5.16 -25.84 -4.66
C SER A 291 4.94 -27.07 -5.56
N SER A 292 5.12 -28.27 -4.99
CA SER A 292 4.91 -29.55 -5.68
C SER A 292 3.50 -30.06 -5.40
N LEU A 293 2.63 -30.06 -6.42
CA LEU A 293 1.26 -30.55 -6.33
C LEU A 293 1.10 -31.85 -7.12
N PRO A 294 0.41 -32.88 -6.59
CA PRO A 294 0.20 -34.12 -7.32
C PRO A 294 -0.65 -33.91 -8.58
N GLY A 295 -0.12 -34.28 -9.75
CA GLY A 295 -0.90 -34.39 -10.99
C GLY A 295 -0.98 -33.14 -11.88
N VAL A 296 -0.24 -32.07 -11.54
CA VAL A 296 -0.27 -30.81 -12.29
C VAL A 296 1.16 -30.38 -12.66
N ASP A 297 1.67 -30.88 -13.78
CA ASP A 297 2.85 -30.32 -14.46
C ASP A 297 2.39 -29.09 -15.28
N LEU A 298 2.23 -27.95 -14.60
CA LEU A 298 2.08 -26.67 -15.29
C LEU A 298 3.47 -26.19 -15.72
N GLU A 299 3.64 -25.96 -17.02
CA GLU A 299 4.82 -25.26 -17.54
C GLU A 299 4.97 -23.91 -16.81
N LYS A 300 6.21 -23.54 -16.46
CA LYS A 300 6.52 -22.19 -15.98
C LYS A 300 6.22 -21.20 -17.11
N THR A 301 5.00 -20.71 -17.21
CA THR A 301 4.59 -19.71 -18.20
C THR A 301 4.76 -18.31 -17.63
N GLY A 302 6.02 -17.90 -17.51
CA GLY A 302 6.36 -16.55 -17.08
C GLY A 302 7.82 -16.24 -17.36
N SER A 303 8.07 -15.40 -18.36
CA SER A 303 9.37 -14.76 -18.51
C SER A 303 9.39 -13.54 -17.60
N GLY A 304 9.85 -13.69 -16.35
CA GLY A 304 10.19 -12.54 -15.48
C GLY A 304 11.42 -11.77 -15.99
N SER A 305 11.98 -12.15 -17.14
CA SER A 305 13.25 -11.63 -17.66
C SER A 305 13.18 -10.16 -18.05
N GLU A 306 12.02 -9.68 -18.50
CA GLU A 306 11.81 -8.32 -18.98
C GLU A 306 11.79 -7.31 -17.82
N ALA A 307 11.12 -7.64 -16.72
CA ALA A 307 11.14 -6.83 -15.50
C ALA A 307 12.56 -6.78 -14.92
N LYS A 308 13.22 -7.94 -14.80
CA LYS A 308 14.63 -8.05 -14.37
C LYS A 308 15.59 -7.26 -15.27
N SER A 309 15.38 -7.30 -16.58
CA SER A 309 16.17 -6.51 -17.55
C SER A 309 15.96 -5.02 -17.32
N THR A 310 14.72 -4.58 -17.10
CA THR A 310 14.43 -3.17 -16.81
C THR A 310 15.11 -2.73 -15.51
N ARG A 311 15.08 -3.57 -14.47
CA ARG A 311 15.80 -3.32 -13.21
C ARG A 311 17.30 -3.17 -13.43
N SER A 312 17.89 -4.01 -14.30
CA SER A 312 19.34 -3.94 -14.59
C SER A 312 19.79 -2.62 -15.23
N LEU A 313 18.87 -1.89 -15.87
CA LEU A 313 19.14 -0.56 -16.44
C LEU A 313 19.11 0.56 -15.39
N ALA A 314 18.77 0.28 -14.12
CA ALA A 314 18.68 1.29 -13.08
C ALA A 314 19.99 2.09 -12.88
N SER A 315 21.14 1.46 -13.12
CA SER A 315 22.45 2.13 -13.08
C SER A 315 22.60 3.27 -14.09
N GLU A 316 21.87 3.24 -15.20
CA GLU A 316 21.88 4.32 -16.20
C GLU A 316 21.23 5.62 -15.70
N LEU A 317 20.49 5.57 -14.59
CA LEU A 317 19.91 6.76 -13.96
C LEU A 317 20.94 7.56 -13.15
N VAL A 318 22.07 6.95 -12.81
CA VAL A 318 23.16 7.58 -12.05
C VAL A 318 24.00 8.43 -12.99
N ARG A 319 24.35 9.63 -12.55
CA ARG A 319 25.24 10.54 -13.30
C ARG A 319 26.69 10.31 -12.88
N ASP A 320 27.62 10.51 -13.82
CA ASP A 320 29.05 10.50 -13.53
C ASP A 320 29.45 11.63 -12.58
N ASP A 321 30.33 11.34 -11.61
CA ASP A 321 30.80 12.32 -10.62
C ASP A 321 31.50 13.52 -11.29
N ALA A 322 32.17 13.27 -12.41
CA ALA A 322 32.83 14.28 -13.23
C ALA A 322 31.86 15.37 -13.76
N LEU A 323 30.56 15.06 -13.91
CA LEU A 323 29.56 16.08 -14.27
C LEU A 323 29.43 17.11 -13.15
N PHE A 324 29.28 16.66 -11.90
CA PHE A 324 29.11 17.55 -10.76
C PHE A 324 30.36 18.40 -10.53
N ASP A 325 31.55 17.83 -10.71
CA ASP A 325 32.81 18.57 -10.64
C ASP A 325 32.88 19.69 -11.69
N ARG A 326 32.49 19.40 -12.95
CA ARG A 326 32.43 20.42 -14.01
C ARG A 326 31.42 21.52 -13.72
N LEU A 327 30.22 21.16 -13.27
CA LEU A 327 29.18 22.14 -12.92
C LEU A 327 29.64 23.05 -11.78
N LYS A 328 30.20 22.47 -10.72
CA LYS A 328 30.77 23.21 -9.58
C LYS A 328 31.89 24.14 -10.02
N SER A 329 32.82 23.64 -10.83
CA SER A 329 33.91 24.46 -11.39
C SER A 329 33.38 25.64 -12.20
N ARG A 330 32.33 25.47 -13.01
CA ARG A 330 31.72 26.57 -13.78
C ARG A 330 31.09 27.64 -12.90
N VAL A 331 30.47 27.26 -11.78
CA VAL A 331 29.93 28.23 -10.79
C VAL A 331 31.07 29.03 -10.15
N ILE A 332 32.15 28.36 -9.74
CA ILE A 332 33.34 29.01 -9.15
C ILE A 332 34.00 29.96 -10.17
N SER A 333 34.13 29.53 -11.43
CA SER A 333 34.64 30.37 -12.51
C SER A 333 33.77 31.61 -12.73
N GLN A 334 32.44 31.47 -12.73
CA GLN A 334 31.53 32.60 -12.86
C GLN A 334 31.73 33.64 -11.75
N ASN A 335 31.85 33.21 -10.50
CA ASN A 335 32.07 34.11 -9.38
C ASN A 335 33.43 34.83 -9.47
N THR A 336 34.47 34.11 -9.90
CA THR A 336 35.82 34.65 -10.12
C THR A 336 35.82 35.70 -11.24
N GLU A 337 35.18 35.40 -12.37
CA GLU A 337 35.10 36.32 -13.51
C GLU A 337 34.25 37.55 -13.18
N PHE A 338 33.16 37.41 -12.44
CA PHE A 338 32.40 38.57 -11.94
C PHE A 338 33.25 39.44 -10.99
N THR A 339 34.07 38.84 -10.13
CA THR A 339 34.98 39.58 -9.26
C THR A 339 35.96 40.44 -10.09
N ASN A 340 36.45 39.92 -11.21
CA ASN A 340 37.27 40.69 -12.15
C ASN A 340 36.50 41.85 -12.79
N VAL A 341 35.26 41.61 -13.26
CA VAL A 341 34.37 42.66 -13.79
C VAL A 341 34.17 43.78 -12.76
N ARG A 342 33.90 43.41 -11.51
CA ARG A 342 33.70 44.34 -10.40
C ARG A 342 34.96 45.17 -10.15
N ASN A 343 36.12 44.53 -10.03
CA ASN A 343 37.37 45.21 -9.74
C ASN A 343 37.75 46.19 -10.86
N ASP A 344 37.64 45.77 -12.13
CA ASP A 344 37.93 46.63 -13.28
C ASP A 344 36.92 47.80 -13.39
N SER A 345 35.65 47.58 -13.06
CA SER A 345 34.64 48.64 -13.07
C SER A 345 34.75 49.60 -11.88
N MET A 346 35.22 49.14 -10.72
CA MET A 346 35.55 49.99 -9.57
C MET A 346 36.77 50.87 -9.86
N GLU A 347 37.80 50.31 -10.50
CA GLU A 347 38.95 51.07 -10.98
C GLU A 347 38.53 52.10 -12.03
N LEU A 348 37.68 51.71 -12.99
CA LEU A 348 37.09 52.64 -13.95
C LEU A 348 36.35 53.78 -13.27
N ASN A 349 35.49 53.50 -12.28
CA ASN A 349 34.80 54.54 -11.53
C ASN A 349 35.77 55.48 -10.80
N THR A 350 36.86 54.95 -10.24
CA THR A 350 37.89 55.76 -9.58
C THR A 350 38.57 56.73 -10.56
N GLN A 351 38.91 56.26 -11.76
CA GLN A 351 39.48 57.11 -12.81
C GLN A 351 38.44 58.13 -13.33
N LEU A 352 37.19 57.72 -13.55
CA LEU A 352 36.09 58.62 -13.96
C LEU A 352 35.81 59.72 -12.95
N ARG A 353 35.96 59.50 -11.64
CA ARG A 353 35.87 60.61 -10.65
C ARG A 353 36.98 61.64 -10.88
N SER A 354 38.16 61.15 -11.22
CA SER A 354 39.38 61.95 -11.31
C SER A 354 39.48 62.78 -12.60
N VAL A 355 38.84 62.37 -13.70
CA VAL A 355 38.91 63.08 -15.00
C VAL A 355 38.36 64.51 -14.95
N THR A 356 37.51 64.86 -13.97
CA THR A 356 37.00 66.24 -13.85
C THR A 356 37.98 67.19 -13.12
N GLY A 357 38.89 66.63 -12.31
CA GLY A 357 39.76 67.39 -11.41
C GLY A 357 41.24 67.35 -11.79
N THR A 358 41.71 66.26 -12.36
CA THR A 358 43.14 65.94 -12.46
C THR A 358 43.59 65.81 -13.92
N TRP A 359 44.85 66.16 -14.19
CA TRP A 359 45.51 66.02 -15.50
C TRP A 359 46.20 64.66 -15.65
N GLY A 360 46.33 64.16 -16.87
CA GLY A 360 47.12 62.95 -17.17
C GLY A 360 46.47 61.63 -16.74
N ILE A 361 45.16 61.61 -16.53
CA ILE A 361 44.44 60.38 -16.14
C ILE A 361 44.44 59.38 -17.30
N PRO A 362 44.91 58.14 -17.11
CA PRO A 362 44.93 57.11 -18.15
C PRO A 362 43.54 56.47 -18.33
N ILE A 363 42.51 57.26 -18.62
CA ILE A 363 41.12 56.79 -18.66
C ILE A 363 40.85 55.81 -19.81
N LYS A 364 41.42 56.05 -21.00
CA LYS A 364 41.24 55.21 -22.20
C LYS A 364 41.66 53.74 -21.98
N PRO A 365 42.87 53.42 -21.49
CA PRO A 365 43.24 52.02 -21.23
C PRO A 365 42.37 51.37 -20.15
N THR A 366 41.91 52.11 -19.15
CA THR A 366 41.02 51.59 -18.09
C THR A 366 39.63 51.25 -18.64
N VAL A 367 39.04 52.10 -19.48
CA VAL A 367 37.76 51.81 -20.16
C VAL A 367 37.88 50.56 -21.03
N ARG A 368 38.94 50.45 -21.84
CA ARG A 368 39.15 49.26 -22.69
C ARG A 368 39.23 47.98 -21.87
N ARG A 369 39.99 47.98 -20.76
CA ARG A 369 40.10 46.82 -19.88
C ARG A 369 38.74 46.43 -19.30
N ALA A 370 38.02 47.38 -18.69
CA ALA A 370 36.72 47.12 -18.10
C ALA A 370 35.69 46.62 -19.14
N SER A 371 35.72 47.17 -20.35
CA SER A 371 34.89 46.71 -21.47
C SER A 371 35.23 45.28 -21.89
N GLN A 372 36.51 44.96 -22.08
CA GLN A 372 36.96 43.62 -22.45
C GLN A 372 36.62 42.56 -21.40
N THR A 373 36.83 42.87 -20.12
CA THR A 373 36.50 41.95 -19.01
C THR A 373 34.99 41.74 -18.90
N THR A 374 34.20 42.82 -18.99
CA THR A 374 32.73 42.74 -18.96
C THR A 374 32.20 41.97 -20.16
N GLU A 375 32.72 42.20 -21.35
CA GLU A 375 32.27 41.50 -22.55
C GLU A 375 32.59 40.00 -22.47
N ARG A 376 33.78 39.63 -21.98
CA ARG A 376 34.14 38.22 -21.77
C ARG A 376 33.15 37.53 -20.81
N TYR A 377 32.83 38.17 -19.69
CA TYR A 377 31.83 37.66 -18.76
C TYR A 377 30.47 37.50 -19.44
N MET A 378 30.03 38.53 -20.19
CA MET A 378 28.74 38.50 -20.88
C MET A 378 28.66 37.40 -21.95
N ASN A 379 29.75 37.14 -22.67
CA ASN A 379 29.79 36.05 -23.65
C ASN A 379 29.83 34.66 -23.00
N SER A 380 30.35 34.55 -21.78
CA SER A 380 30.47 33.28 -21.05
C SER A 380 29.21 32.94 -20.24
N TYR A 381 28.45 33.94 -19.76
CA TYR A 381 27.32 33.71 -18.86
C TYR A 381 26.03 34.45 -19.24
N GLY A 382 26.13 35.66 -19.78
CA GLY A 382 24.97 36.54 -19.96
C GLY A 382 24.24 36.45 -21.32
N ARG A 383 24.94 36.08 -22.40
CA ARG A 383 24.38 36.02 -23.76
C ARG A 383 24.27 34.59 -24.25
N PRO A 384 23.13 34.17 -24.84
CA PRO A 384 23.02 32.84 -25.44
C PRO A 384 24.05 32.66 -26.57
N GLY A 385 24.70 31.51 -26.61
CA GLY A 385 25.67 31.20 -27.66
C GLY A 385 26.54 29.99 -27.32
N PRO A 386 27.36 29.49 -28.26
CA PRO A 386 28.21 28.33 -28.05
C PRO A 386 29.30 28.56 -27.00
N SER A 387 29.69 29.81 -26.73
CA SER A 387 30.63 30.18 -25.65
C SER A 387 29.98 30.27 -24.27
N ASN A 388 28.64 30.23 -24.19
CA ASN A 388 27.94 30.41 -22.93
C ASN A 388 27.98 29.11 -22.10
N LEU A 389 28.72 29.15 -21.00
CA LEU A 389 28.95 27.99 -20.14
C LEU A 389 27.68 27.54 -19.42
N VAL A 390 26.75 28.45 -19.13
CA VAL A 390 25.45 28.09 -18.53
C VAL A 390 24.58 27.32 -19.53
N THR A 391 24.62 27.71 -20.80
CA THR A 391 23.95 27.02 -21.91
C THR A 391 24.56 25.65 -22.16
N GLN A 392 25.89 25.54 -22.14
CA GLN A 392 26.59 24.25 -22.21
C GLN A 392 26.21 23.33 -21.04
N SER A 393 26.18 23.84 -19.81
CA SER A 393 25.73 23.07 -18.64
C SER A 393 24.29 22.58 -18.81
N ARG A 394 23.38 23.42 -19.30
CA ARG A 394 22.00 23.03 -19.57
C ARG A 394 21.91 21.92 -20.63
N GLN A 395 22.74 21.99 -21.69
CA GLN A 395 22.81 20.94 -22.71
C GLN A 395 23.39 19.63 -22.16
N GLU A 396 24.44 19.69 -21.35
CA GLU A 396 25.00 18.51 -20.67
C GLU A 396 23.96 17.83 -19.76
N LEU A 397 23.17 18.61 -19.02
CA LEU A 397 22.08 18.07 -18.20
C LEU A 397 20.95 17.46 -19.02
N ALA A 398 20.66 18.01 -20.20
CA ALA A 398 19.64 17.50 -21.11
C ALA A 398 20.00 16.11 -21.68
N ASN A 399 21.29 15.80 -21.83
CA ASN A 399 21.75 14.45 -22.12
C ASN A 399 21.29 13.54 -20.97
N GLY A 400 20.58 12.45 -21.25
CA GLY A 400 19.99 11.58 -20.21
C GLY A 400 18.57 11.97 -19.75
N ARG A 401 18.03 13.12 -20.17
CA ARG A 401 16.62 13.53 -19.92
C ARG A 401 15.69 13.29 -21.12
N GLY A 402 16.16 12.63 -22.17
CA GLY A 402 15.40 12.45 -23.43
C GLY A 402 14.01 11.82 -23.23
N SER A 403 13.87 10.97 -22.21
CA SER A 403 12.64 10.26 -21.88
C SER A 403 11.73 11.01 -20.90
N ASP A 404 12.20 12.10 -20.26
CA ASP A 404 11.47 12.78 -19.17
C ASP A 404 10.15 13.40 -19.64
N ALA A 405 10.10 13.93 -20.86
CA ALA A 405 8.89 14.53 -21.41
C ALA A 405 7.78 13.49 -21.58
N GLN A 406 8.12 12.33 -22.15
CA GLN A 406 7.18 11.22 -22.33
C GLN A 406 6.80 10.60 -20.98
N ARG A 407 7.76 10.42 -20.05
CA ARG A 407 7.50 9.97 -18.68
C ARG A 407 6.47 10.85 -17.99
N LYS A 408 6.69 12.17 -17.99
CA LYS A 408 5.78 13.15 -17.38
C LYS A 408 4.39 13.17 -18.03
N ALA A 409 4.30 12.88 -19.33
CA ALA A 409 3.02 12.73 -20.02
C ALA A 409 2.27 11.48 -19.52
N ASN A 410 2.97 10.34 -19.39
CA ASN A 410 2.41 9.11 -18.82
C ASN A 410 1.94 9.33 -17.38
N ASP A 411 2.74 10.02 -16.56
CA ASP A 411 2.41 10.33 -15.16
C ASP A 411 1.14 11.19 -15.08
N LYS A 412 1.02 12.20 -15.94
CA LYS A 412 -0.16 13.08 -16.00
C LYS A 412 -1.42 12.29 -16.39
N GLN A 413 -1.32 11.41 -17.38
CA GLN A 413 -2.45 10.57 -17.81
C GLN A 413 -2.86 9.58 -16.72
N SER A 414 -1.88 8.92 -16.08
CA SER A 414 -2.09 8.00 -14.96
C SER A 414 -2.80 8.69 -13.80
N LYS A 415 -2.35 9.90 -13.44
CA LYS A 415 -2.98 10.71 -12.40
C LYS A 415 -4.43 11.07 -12.73
N GLY A 416 -4.73 11.41 -13.99
CA GLY A 416 -6.11 11.68 -14.42
C GLY A 416 -7.03 10.47 -14.21
N LYS A 417 -6.59 9.29 -14.65
CA LYS A 417 -7.34 8.03 -14.49
C LYS A 417 -7.52 7.62 -13.02
N LEU A 418 -6.49 7.76 -12.18
CA LEU A 418 -6.61 7.48 -10.75
C LEU A 418 -7.57 8.45 -10.05
N GLN A 419 -7.64 9.71 -10.48
CA GLN A 419 -8.63 10.66 -9.96
C GLN A 419 -10.06 10.28 -10.34
N GLU A 420 -10.28 9.76 -11.55
CA GLU A 420 -11.58 9.20 -11.95
C GLU A 420 -11.96 8.02 -11.05
N MET A 421 -11.02 7.12 -10.79
CA MET A 421 -11.21 5.99 -9.87
C MET A 421 -11.53 6.48 -8.44
N LYS A 422 -10.79 7.45 -7.91
CA LYS A 422 -11.06 8.01 -6.58
C LYS A 422 -12.47 8.62 -6.49
N ARG A 423 -12.92 9.32 -7.53
CA ARG A 423 -14.28 9.89 -7.58
C ARG A 423 -15.36 8.82 -7.56
N LEU A 424 -15.14 7.72 -8.29
CA LEU A 424 -16.05 6.58 -8.31
C LEU A 424 -16.06 5.87 -6.93
N LEU A 425 -14.91 5.68 -6.29
CA LEU A 425 -14.84 5.14 -4.92
C LEU A 425 -15.60 6.04 -3.93
N THR A 426 -15.40 7.36 -3.98
CA THR A 426 -16.16 8.32 -3.15
C THR A 426 -17.67 8.28 -3.43
N ARG A 427 -18.09 7.93 -4.65
CA ARG A 427 -19.50 7.70 -4.96
C ARG A 427 -20.00 6.46 -4.24
N ILE A 428 -19.28 5.34 -4.31
CA ILE A 428 -19.60 4.08 -3.61
C ILE A 428 -19.68 4.32 -2.10
N GLU A 429 -18.72 5.02 -1.50
CA GLU A 429 -18.72 5.33 -0.06
C GLU A 429 -19.94 6.12 0.40
N LYS A 430 -20.55 6.90 -0.50
CA LYS A 430 -21.78 7.66 -0.25
C LYS A 430 -23.06 6.87 -0.57
N GLY A 431 -22.94 5.66 -1.10
CA GLY A 431 -24.05 4.76 -1.33
C GLY A 431 -24.72 4.39 -0.01
N ASP A 432 -26.04 4.23 -0.04
CA ASP A 432 -26.81 3.81 1.12
C ASP A 432 -28.01 2.96 0.69
N SER A 433 -28.27 1.90 1.45
CA SER A 433 -29.45 1.04 1.33
C SER A 433 -30.56 1.42 2.32
N GLY A 434 -30.29 2.30 3.29
CA GLY A 434 -31.18 2.55 4.42
C GLY A 434 -31.15 1.43 5.47
N ALA A 435 -30.25 0.45 5.35
CA ALA A 435 -30.11 -0.70 6.25
C ALA A 435 -29.33 -0.38 7.55
N GLN A 436 -29.26 0.89 7.96
CA GLN A 436 -28.46 1.34 9.11
C GLN A 436 -28.79 0.58 10.40
N GLN A 437 -30.04 0.14 10.59
CA GLN A 437 -30.47 -0.62 11.75
C GLN A 437 -29.88 -2.04 11.78
N ALA A 438 -29.85 -2.73 10.63
CA ALA A 438 -29.28 -4.08 10.52
C ALA A 438 -27.77 -4.05 10.84
N PHE A 439 -27.04 -3.09 10.30
CA PHE A 439 -25.61 -2.93 10.60
C PHE A 439 -25.34 -2.60 12.08
N LYS A 440 -26.18 -1.79 12.72
CA LYS A 440 -26.08 -1.52 14.17
C LYS A 440 -26.36 -2.77 15.02
N GLN A 441 -27.33 -3.58 14.62
CA GLN A 441 -27.63 -4.84 15.31
C GLN A 441 -26.47 -5.83 15.14
N LEU A 442 -25.91 -5.91 13.94
CA LEU A 442 -24.74 -6.73 13.63
C LEU A 442 -23.52 -6.31 14.46
N GLU A 443 -23.27 -5.00 14.60
CA GLU A 443 -22.22 -4.45 15.47
C GLU A 443 -22.39 -4.88 16.93
N GLN A 444 -23.63 -4.84 17.45
CA GLN A 444 -23.93 -5.31 18.81
C GLN A 444 -23.64 -6.81 18.98
N TYR A 445 -24.03 -7.64 18.03
CA TYR A 445 -23.78 -9.08 18.08
C TYR A 445 -22.29 -9.42 17.99
N TYR A 446 -21.56 -8.73 17.11
CA TYR A 446 -20.10 -8.83 17.02
C TYR A 446 -19.43 -8.51 18.36
N HIS A 447 -19.76 -7.37 18.98
CA HIS A 447 -19.16 -6.99 20.26
C HIS A 447 -19.54 -7.93 21.41
N ALA A 448 -20.77 -8.45 21.43
CA ALA A 448 -21.19 -9.44 22.42
C ALA A 448 -20.33 -10.72 22.32
N ASN A 449 -20.10 -11.22 21.10
CA ASN A 449 -19.30 -12.42 20.88
C ASN A 449 -17.80 -12.20 21.15
N ILE A 450 -17.24 -11.03 20.80
CA ILE A 450 -15.86 -10.66 21.20
C ILE A 450 -15.73 -10.64 22.74
N THR A 451 -16.73 -10.09 23.44
CA THR A 451 -16.73 -10.04 24.91
C THR A 451 -16.76 -11.44 25.52
N LEU A 452 -17.51 -12.38 24.93
CA LEU A 452 -17.53 -13.78 25.35
C LEU A 452 -16.14 -14.46 25.26
N ASN A 453 -15.31 -14.02 24.30
CA ASN A 453 -14.02 -14.64 23.98
C ASN A 453 -12.79 -13.80 24.43
N GLU A 454 -13.00 -12.70 25.16
CA GLU A 454 -12.02 -11.73 25.71
C GLU A 454 -10.70 -11.56 24.91
N ASN A 455 -10.75 -10.77 23.83
CA ASN A 455 -9.58 -10.19 23.16
C ASN A 455 -9.81 -8.75 22.66
N SER A 456 -8.72 -7.96 22.52
CA SER A 456 -8.73 -6.51 22.23
C SER A 456 -9.07 -6.17 20.77
N SER A 457 -9.86 -5.11 20.56
CA SER A 457 -10.30 -4.61 19.26
C SER A 457 -9.24 -3.76 18.54
N GLU A 458 -8.91 -4.06 17.28
CA GLU A 458 -8.42 -3.05 16.33
C GLU A 458 -9.42 -2.91 15.19
N GLN A 459 -9.62 -1.68 14.74
CA GLN A 459 -10.42 -1.36 13.56
C GLN A 459 -9.62 -1.62 12.30
N ALA A 460 -10.27 -2.17 11.27
CA ALA A 460 -9.68 -2.26 9.95
C ALA A 460 -9.43 -0.85 9.40
N GLU A 461 -8.22 -0.60 8.89
CA GLU A 461 -7.93 0.63 8.18
C GLU A 461 -8.62 0.63 6.80
N LYS A 462 -9.14 1.78 6.39
CA LYS A 462 -9.68 1.94 5.04
C LYS A 462 -8.54 1.83 4.02
N ALA A 463 -8.73 0.99 3.01
CA ALA A 463 -7.85 0.98 1.85
C ALA A 463 -7.95 2.33 1.11
N GLU A 464 -6.87 3.12 1.12
CA GLU A 464 -6.78 4.38 0.37
C GLU A 464 -6.01 4.20 -0.94
N ILE A 465 -6.63 4.64 -2.05
CA ILE A 465 -5.95 4.74 -3.34
C ILE A 465 -5.17 6.07 -3.37
N SER A 466 -3.84 5.98 -3.53
CA SER A 466 -2.99 7.16 -3.68
C SER A 466 -3.31 7.92 -4.98
N SER A 467 -3.20 9.24 -4.92
CA SER A 467 -3.31 10.08 -6.13
C SER A 467 -2.00 10.14 -6.93
N ASP A 468 -0.90 9.66 -6.35
CA ASP A 468 0.38 9.54 -7.03
C ASP A 468 0.48 8.18 -7.74
N PRO A 469 0.79 8.14 -9.05
CA PRO A 469 0.84 6.89 -9.81
C PRO A 469 1.88 5.88 -9.30
N TYR A 470 3.06 6.35 -8.89
CA TYR A 470 4.14 5.48 -8.41
C TYR A 470 3.81 4.92 -7.04
N ASP A 471 3.19 5.72 -6.17
CA ASP A 471 2.69 5.23 -4.89
C ASP A 471 1.57 4.22 -5.06
N SER A 472 0.62 4.44 -5.96
CA SER A 472 -0.46 3.48 -6.25
C SER A 472 0.04 2.16 -6.84
N GLY A 473 0.94 2.21 -7.84
CA GLY A 473 1.57 1.01 -8.38
C GLY A 473 2.39 0.26 -7.34
N GLY A 474 3.14 0.97 -6.50
CA GLY A 474 3.91 0.37 -5.41
C GLY A 474 3.04 -0.25 -4.31
N SER A 475 1.95 0.40 -3.91
CA SER A 475 1.01 -0.16 -2.92
C SER A 475 0.31 -1.40 -3.46
N ALA A 476 -0.04 -1.41 -4.75
CA ALA A 476 -0.60 -2.58 -5.40
C ALA A 476 0.38 -3.77 -5.37
N MET A 477 1.66 -3.55 -5.66
CA MET A 477 2.70 -4.58 -5.56
C MET A 477 2.89 -5.07 -4.11
N LYS A 478 2.82 -4.19 -3.11
CA LYS A 478 2.83 -4.60 -1.70
C LYS A 478 1.65 -5.48 -1.31
N GLY A 479 0.46 -5.20 -1.85
CA GLY A 479 -0.70 -6.07 -1.69
C GLY A 479 -0.45 -7.47 -2.29
N MET A 480 0.28 -7.54 -3.41
CA MET A 480 0.71 -8.83 -3.97
C MET A 480 1.76 -9.53 -3.12
N ASP A 481 2.72 -8.81 -2.51
CA ASP A 481 3.67 -9.40 -1.57
C ASP A 481 2.91 -10.05 -0.39
N GLN A 482 1.88 -9.37 0.14
CA GLN A 482 1.01 -9.90 1.20
C GLN A 482 0.21 -11.12 0.75
N LEU A 483 -0.36 -11.09 -0.46
CA LEU A 483 -1.11 -12.21 -1.02
C LEU A 483 -0.25 -13.46 -1.16
N PHE A 484 0.96 -13.32 -1.75
CA PHE A 484 1.90 -14.43 -1.88
C PHE A 484 2.45 -14.89 -0.53
N GLY A 485 2.62 -13.97 0.43
CA GLY A 485 2.92 -14.30 1.83
C GLY A 485 1.83 -15.16 2.48
N GLY A 486 0.56 -14.80 2.30
CA GLY A 486 -0.58 -15.58 2.78
C GLY A 486 -0.65 -16.97 2.15
N MET A 487 -0.41 -17.08 0.84
CA MET A 487 -0.34 -18.37 0.14
C MET A 487 0.83 -19.24 0.62
N SER A 488 2.04 -18.68 0.78
CA SER A 488 3.20 -19.40 1.33
C SER A 488 2.92 -19.89 2.76
N GLY A 489 2.34 -19.03 3.61
CA GLY A 489 1.95 -19.40 4.97
C GLY A 489 0.94 -20.55 5.02
N ALA A 490 -0.08 -20.52 4.15
CA ALA A 490 -1.08 -21.58 4.04
C ALA A 490 -0.50 -22.90 3.48
N LEU A 491 0.50 -22.84 2.61
CA LEU A 491 1.23 -24.03 2.12
C LEU A 491 2.13 -24.64 3.21
N ALA A 492 2.76 -23.81 4.04
CA ALA A 492 3.63 -24.27 5.13
C ALA A 492 2.84 -24.95 6.26
N SER A 493 1.59 -24.55 6.47
CA SER A 493 0.66 -25.16 7.42
C SER A 493 -0.76 -24.99 6.92
N LEU A 494 -1.47 -26.11 6.66
CA LEU A 494 -2.92 -26.13 6.45
C LEU A 494 -3.62 -25.77 7.77
N GLY A 495 -3.55 -24.49 8.14
CA GLY A 495 -4.06 -23.97 9.39
C GLY A 495 -5.56 -23.72 9.36
N ASP A 496 -6.10 -23.45 10.55
CA ASP A 496 -7.50 -23.09 10.80
C ASP A 496 -8.04 -22.00 9.86
N GLU A 497 -7.17 -21.07 9.49
CA GLU A 497 -7.48 -19.97 8.58
C GLU A 497 -7.96 -20.43 7.20
N LEU A 498 -7.38 -21.52 6.66
CA LEU A 498 -7.82 -22.06 5.39
C LEU A 498 -9.26 -22.55 5.46
N PHE A 499 -9.58 -23.33 6.50
CA PHE A 499 -10.91 -23.87 6.71
C PHE A 499 -11.93 -22.74 6.94
N GLN A 500 -11.57 -21.72 7.72
CA GLN A 500 -12.42 -20.55 7.96
C GLN A 500 -12.69 -19.75 6.68
N ASN A 501 -11.69 -19.60 5.81
CA ASN A 501 -11.84 -18.87 4.55
C ASN A 501 -12.79 -19.58 3.58
N GLU A 502 -12.59 -20.88 3.37
CA GLU A 502 -13.45 -21.66 2.49
C GLU A 502 -14.86 -21.85 3.08
N TYR A 503 -14.97 -21.93 4.42
CA TYR A 503 -16.26 -21.90 5.10
C TYR A 503 -17.00 -20.58 4.88
N ALA A 504 -16.32 -19.44 5.05
CA ALA A 504 -16.89 -18.12 4.81
C ALA A 504 -17.38 -17.98 3.37
N LEU A 505 -16.59 -18.46 2.41
CA LEU A 505 -17.00 -18.52 1.02
C LEU A 505 -18.24 -19.40 0.85
N ALA A 506 -18.23 -20.64 1.34
CA ALA A 506 -19.28 -21.62 1.10
C ALA A 506 -20.67 -21.18 1.59
N TYR A 507 -20.73 -20.45 2.72
CA TYR A 507 -21.99 -20.19 3.42
C TYR A 507 -22.49 -18.74 3.42
N PHE A 508 -21.65 -17.76 3.04
CA PHE A 508 -22.03 -16.35 3.07
C PHE A 508 -22.09 -15.73 1.69
N ASN A 509 -23.07 -14.85 1.50
CA ASN A 509 -23.33 -14.20 0.22
C ASN A 509 -22.30 -13.09 -0.06
N ALA A 510 -21.86 -13.01 -1.31
CA ALA A 510 -21.03 -11.94 -1.82
C ALA A 510 -21.88 -10.96 -2.64
N MET A 511 -21.41 -9.72 -2.75
CA MET A 511 -22.05 -8.72 -3.59
C MET A 511 -22.02 -9.11 -5.07
N ASP A 512 -23.13 -8.84 -5.75
CA ASP A 512 -23.16 -8.85 -7.21
C ASP A 512 -22.42 -7.63 -7.76
N PHE A 513 -21.21 -7.87 -8.26
CA PHE A 513 -20.34 -6.84 -8.80
C PHE A 513 -20.93 -6.13 -10.03
N GLY A 514 -21.73 -6.82 -10.84
CA GLY A 514 -22.43 -6.23 -12.00
C GLY A 514 -23.53 -5.27 -11.55
N GLN A 515 -24.26 -5.60 -10.47
CA GLN A 515 -25.25 -4.69 -9.89
C GLN A 515 -24.60 -3.43 -9.32
N LEU A 516 -23.45 -3.54 -8.64
CA LEU A 516 -22.69 -2.37 -8.21
C LEU A 516 -22.33 -1.48 -9.40
N PHE A 517 -21.81 -2.07 -10.48
CA PHE A 517 -21.40 -1.33 -11.65
C PHE A 517 -22.56 -0.61 -12.33
N SER A 518 -23.68 -1.29 -12.58
CA SER A 518 -24.89 -0.68 -13.15
C SER A 518 -25.43 0.48 -12.29
N TRP A 519 -25.33 0.37 -10.96
CA TRP A 519 -25.66 1.48 -10.06
C TRP A 519 -24.70 2.65 -10.24
N THR A 520 -23.39 2.39 -10.35
CA THR A 520 -22.42 3.48 -10.56
C THR A 520 -22.61 4.22 -11.87
N GLU A 521 -23.13 3.58 -12.92
CA GLU A 521 -23.46 4.20 -14.20
C GLU A 521 -24.80 4.97 -14.19
N GLY A 522 -25.64 4.76 -13.17
CA GLY A 522 -26.91 5.47 -12.99
C GLY A 522 -28.16 4.68 -13.38
N ASP A 523 -28.01 3.43 -13.82
CA ASP A 523 -29.09 2.56 -14.30
C ASP A 523 -29.59 1.56 -13.23
N GLY A 524 -28.85 1.39 -12.13
CA GLY A 524 -29.16 0.46 -11.04
C GLY A 524 -29.95 1.06 -9.86
N LYS A 525 -30.71 0.23 -9.15
CA LYS A 525 -31.38 0.61 -7.89
C LYS A 525 -30.41 0.50 -6.70
N ALA A 526 -30.07 1.64 -6.09
CA ALA A 526 -29.16 1.72 -4.94
C ALA A 526 -29.57 0.79 -3.78
N GLY A 527 -30.88 0.63 -3.56
CA GLY A 527 -31.41 -0.10 -2.41
C GLY A 527 -31.06 -1.58 -2.35
N ASP A 528 -30.73 -2.24 -3.47
CA ASP A 528 -30.39 -3.67 -3.49
C ASP A 528 -28.88 -3.91 -3.38
N VAL A 529 -28.04 -3.04 -3.92
CA VAL A 529 -26.57 -3.19 -3.89
C VAL A 529 -26.00 -3.10 -2.48
N PHE A 530 -26.48 -2.14 -1.68
CA PHE A 530 -25.90 -1.81 -0.37
C PHE A 530 -26.57 -2.55 0.80
N LYS A 531 -27.43 -3.54 0.54
CA LYS A 531 -28.06 -4.37 1.57
C LYS A 531 -27.04 -5.24 2.27
N LEU A 532 -27.27 -5.56 3.53
CA LEU A 532 -26.35 -6.39 4.31
C LEU A 532 -26.34 -7.84 3.80
N GLU A 533 -27.51 -8.37 3.45
CA GLU A 533 -27.71 -9.74 2.98
C GLU A 533 -26.98 -10.02 1.65
N ASN A 534 -26.62 -8.95 0.94
CA ASN A 534 -25.90 -8.98 -0.32
C ASN A 534 -24.40 -8.64 -0.17
N GLN A 535 -23.86 -8.48 1.04
CA GLN A 535 -22.44 -8.14 1.24
C GLN A 535 -21.81 -8.84 2.46
N GLU A 536 -22.33 -10.00 2.82
CA GLU A 536 -21.93 -10.73 4.04
C GLU A 536 -20.46 -11.11 4.00
N LEU A 537 -19.96 -11.57 2.85
CA LEU A 537 -18.56 -11.96 2.67
C LEU A 537 -17.62 -10.75 2.77
N GLU A 538 -18.01 -9.62 2.20
CA GLU A 538 -17.28 -8.35 2.32
C GLU A 538 -17.30 -7.85 3.78
N TYR A 539 -18.39 -8.03 4.52
CA TYR A 539 -18.43 -7.73 5.94
C TYR A 539 -17.50 -8.65 6.75
N ILE A 540 -17.46 -9.95 6.44
CA ILE A 540 -16.52 -10.88 7.09
C ILE A 540 -15.08 -10.44 6.85
N LEU A 541 -14.75 -10.00 5.63
CA LEU A 541 -13.44 -9.46 5.25
C LEU A 541 -13.10 -8.18 6.00
N TYR A 542 -13.91 -7.13 5.86
CA TYR A 542 -13.53 -5.77 6.26
C TYR A 542 -14.12 -5.33 7.60
N GLY A 543 -15.33 -5.77 7.92
CA GLY A 543 -15.99 -5.51 9.21
C GLY A 543 -16.47 -4.09 9.44
N PHE A 544 -16.69 -3.29 8.39
CA PHE A 544 -17.31 -1.98 8.52
C PHE A 544 -18.80 -2.13 8.85
N HIS A 545 -19.26 -1.47 9.92
CA HIS A 545 -20.67 -1.48 10.34
C HIS A 545 -21.52 -0.42 9.64
N ASN A 546 -21.34 -0.26 8.32
CA ASN A 546 -22.12 0.65 7.49
C ASN A 546 -22.33 0.07 6.09
N SER A 547 -23.32 0.60 5.38
CA SER A 547 -23.85 0.04 4.14
C SER A 547 -22.88 0.04 2.96
N SER A 548 -21.87 0.91 2.94
CA SER A 548 -20.98 1.13 1.80
C SER A 548 -19.52 0.80 2.04
N GLY A 549 -19.07 0.74 3.30
CA GLY A 549 -17.65 0.64 3.65
C GLY A 549 -17.01 -0.66 3.19
N ASN A 550 -17.70 -1.79 3.37
CA ASN A 550 -17.20 -3.10 2.95
C ASN A 550 -17.12 -3.20 1.42
N ILE A 551 -18.12 -2.66 0.71
CA ILE A 551 -18.17 -2.62 -0.75
C ILE A 551 -17.07 -1.70 -1.32
N ALA A 552 -16.85 -0.54 -0.70
CA ALA A 552 -15.78 0.37 -1.12
C ALA A 552 -14.40 -0.29 -0.95
N ALA A 553 -14.18 -0.98 0.16
CA ALA A 553 -12.95 -1.72 0.41
C ALA A 553 -12.75 -2.85 -0.60
N SER A 554 -13.78 -3.68 -0.84
CA SER A 554 -13.70 -4.77 -1.82
C SER A 554 -13.40 -4.25 -3.23
N TYR A 555 -14.09 -3.20 -3.66
CA TYR A 555 -13.86 -2.56 -4.95
C TYR A 555 -12.40 -2.09 -5.08
N ALA A 556 -11.88 -1.41 -4.05
CA ALA A 556 -10.52 -0.87 -4.05
C ALA A 556 -9.47 -1.99 -4.11
N GLU A 557 -9.69 -3.12 -3.42
CA GLU A 557 -8.77 -4.27 -3.43
C GLU A 557 -8.79 -5.03 -4.76
N VAL A 558 -9.96 -5.22 -5.38
CA VAL A 558 -10.03 -5.78 -6.75
C VAL A 558 -9.24 -4.89 -7.70
N PHE A 559 -9.47 -3.57 -7.66
CA PHE A 559 -8.70 -2.64 -8.49
C PHE A 559 -7.19 -2.73 -8.20
N GLY A 560 -6.80 -2.84 -6.93
CA GLY A 560 -5.40 -2.97 -6.51
C GLY A 560 -4.71 -4.21 -7.07
N VAL A 561 -5.32 -5.39 -6.93
CA VAL A 561 -4.76 -6.63 -7.49
C VAL A 561 -4.70 -6.58 -9.02
N ARG A 562 -5.76 -6.09 -9.68
CA ARG A 562 -5.75 -5.93 -11.15
C ARG A 562 -4.68 -4.95 -11.60
N LEU A 563 -4.49 -3.84 -10.87
CA LEU A 563 -3.43 -2.87 -11.14
C LEU A 563 -2.04 -3.52 -11.01
N ALA A 564 -1.78 -4.30 -9.97
CA ALA A 564 -0.49 -4.97 -9.80
C ALA A 564 -0.19 -5.91 -10.96
N ILE A 565 -1.14 -6.80 -11.31
CA ILE A 565 -0.98 -7.77 -12.40
C ILE A 565 -0.78 -7.06 -13.74
N ARG A 566 -1.59 -6.04 -14.04
CA ARG A 566 -1.46 -5.30 -15.30
C ARG A 566 -0.23 -4.40 -15.34
N THR A 567 0.29 -3.92 -14.21
CA THR A 567 1.58 -3.23 -14.18
C THR A 567 2.74 -4.18 -14.42
N ALA A 568 2.70 -5.42 -13.91
CA ALA A 568 3.68 -6.45 -14.25
C ALA A 568 3.69 -6.73 -15.77
N GLU A 569 2.50 -6.94 -16.34
CA GLU A 569 2.32 -7.08 -17.80
C GLU A 569 2.85 -5.86 -18.56
N GLY A 570 2.57 -4.66 -18.05
CA GLY A 570 3.03 -3.40 -18.62
C GLY A 570 4.55 -3.24 -18.63
N LEU A 571 5.29 -3.81 -17.66
CA LEU A 571 6.76 -3.82 -17.67
C LEU A 571 7.29 -4.65 -18.85
N ALA A 572 6.67 -5.80 -19.12
CA ALA A 572 7.03 -6.64 -20.26
C ALA A 572 6.71 -5.94 -21.59
N GLU A 573 5.49 -5.41 -21.74
CA GLU A 573 5.04 -4.73 -22.98
C GLU A 573 5.88 -3.49 -23.32
N ASN A 574 6.35 -2.76 -22.31
CA ASN A 574 7.06 -1.50 -22.51
C ASN A 574 8.59 -1.62 -22.34
N SER A 575 9.13 -2.81 -22.10
CA SER A 575 10.55 -3.08 -21.86
C SER A 575 11.51 -2.49 -22.91
N LYS A 576 11.05 -2.34 -24.16
CA LYS A 576 11.85 -1.82 -25.29
C LYS A 576 12.04 -0.30 -25.29
N LEU A 577 11.47 0.44 -24.33
CA LEU A 577 11.61 1.90 -24.26
C LEU A 577 12.99 2.38 -23.80
N GLY A 578 13.87 1.48 -23.34
CA GLY A 578 15.30 1.73 -23.13
C GLY A 578 15.67 2.58 -21.90
N ASN A 579 14.75 3.39 -21.35
CA ASN A 579 14.97 4.12 -20.10
C ASN A 579 14.10 3.53 -18.97
N PRO A 580 14.68 3.11 -17.83
CA PRO A 580 13.93 2.37 -16.81
C PRO A 580 12.78 3.16 -16.17
N LEU A 581 12.92 4.47 -15.95
CA LEU A 581 11.83 5.30 -15.41
C LEU A 581 10.71 5.52 -16.43
N LEU A 582 11.06 5.60 -17.72
CA LEU A 582 10.06 5.66 -18.78
C LEU A 582 9.29 4.33 -18.87
N VAL A 583 9.99 3.19 -18.84
CA VAL A 583 9.37 1.86 -18.81
C VAL A 583 8.40 1.76 -17.62
N LEU A 584 8.84 2.15 -16.42
CA LEU A 584 7.99 2.13 -15.23
C LEU A 584 6.74 3.01 -15.40
N SER A 585 6.89 4.26 -15.86
CA SER A 585 5.74 5.16 -16.06
C SER A 585 4.75 4.62 -17.09
N ALA A 586 5.25 4.00 -18.17
CA ALA A 586 4.44 3.39 -19.20
C ALA A 586 3.73 2.12 -18.68
N ALA A 587 4.42 1.32 -17.87
CA ALA A 587 3.88 0.13 -17.23
C ALA A 587 2.77 0.46 -16.21
N ILE A 588 2.95 1.51 -15.41
CA ILE A 588 1.91 1.99 -14.49
C ILE A 588 0.69 2.50 -15.26
N LEU A 589 0.91 3.31 -16.32
CA LEU A 589 -0.18 3.79 -17.17
C LEU A 589 -0.94 2.63 -17.84
N TYR A 590 -0.19 1.65 -18.35
CA TYR A 590 -0.74 0.42 -18.91
C TYR A 590 -1.57 -0.33 -17.86
N GLY A 591 -1.00 -0.49 -16.66
CA GLY A 591 -1.61 -1.13 -15.50
C GLY A 591 -2.94 -0.49 -15.11
N ILE A 592 -2.96 0.82 -14.92
CA ILE A 592 -4.17 1.57 -14.56
C ILE A 592 -5.24 1.44 -15.66
N THR A 593 -4.83 1.58 -16.92
CA THR A 593 -5.77 1.53 -18.05
C THR A 593 -6.43 0.15 -18.13
N HIS A 594 -5.63 -0.92 -18.09
CA HIS A 594 -6.16 -2.28 -18.21
C HIS A 594 -6.83 -2.76 -16.93
N ALA A 595 -6.44 -2.28 -15.75
CA ALA A 595 -7.16 -2.56 -14.52
C ALA A 595 -8.58 -1.97 -14.54
N ILE A 596 -8.75 -0.75 -15.05
CA ILE A 596 -10.09 -0.17 -15.26
C ILE A 596 -10.89 -1.03 -16.26
N GLU A 597 -10.27 -1.45 -17.36
CA GLU A 597 -10.90 -2.36 -18.32
C GLU A 597 -11.28 -3.71 -17.70
N ASP A 598 -10.46 -4.24 -16.80
CA ASP A 598 -10.72 -5.46 -16.08
C ASP A 598 -11.90 -5.31 -15.12
N MET A 599 -12.03 -4.17 -14.42
CA MET A 599 -13.20 -3.88 -13.59
C MET A 599 -14.49 -3.87 -14.45
N MET A 600 -14.45 -3.26 -15.63
CA MET A 600 -15.60 -3.25 -16.56
C MET A 600 -15.93 -4.66 -17.07
N LYS A 601 -14.92 -5.46 -17.43
CA LYS A 601 -15.13 -6.85 -17.86
C LYS A 601 -15.70 -7.70 -16.72
N LEU A 602 -15.18 -7.55 -15.51
CA LEU A 602 -15.68 -8.26 -14.34
C LEU A 602 -17.16 -7.95 -14.08
N ALA A 603 -17.56 -6.68 -14.24
CA ALA A 603 -18.94 -6.26 -14.09
C ALA A 603 -19.87 -6.79 -15.20
N ASN A 604 -19.42 -6.75 -16.46
CA ASN A 604 -20.27 -7.06 -17.61
C ASN A 604 -20.31 -8.56 -17.95
N GLU A 605 -19.19 -9.26 -17.77
CA GLU A 605 -19.00 -10.66 -18.17
C GLU A 605 -18.94 -11.60 -16.96
N GLY A 606 -18.88 -11.08 -15.73
CA GLY A 606 -18.79 -11.85 -14.49
C GLY A 606 -17.41 -12.47 -14.22
N SER A 607 -16.47 -12.37 -15.17
CA SER A 607 -15.12 -12.88 -15.03
C SER A 607 -14.11 -12.10 -15.88
N VAL A 608 -12.83 -12.17 -15.51
CA VAL A 608 -11.73 -11.52 -16.25
C VAL A 608 -10.50 -12.43 -16.30
N GLU A 609 -9.78 -12.42 -17.42
CA GLU A 609 -8.52 -13.17 -17.54
C GLU A 609 -7.45 -12.59 -16.61
N LEU A 610 -6.64 -13.46 -15.99
CA LEU A 610 -5.57 -13.08 -15.06
C LEU A 610 -4.63 -12.08 -15.71
N SER A 611 -4.04 -12.42 -16.86
CA SER A 611 -3.22 -11.52 -17.66
C SER A 611 -3.37 -11.82 -19.15
N LYS A 612 -2.74 -11.02 -20.01
CA LYS A 612 -2.64 -11.33 -21.44
C LYS A 612 -1.94 -12.66 -21.68
N TYR A 613 -0.98 -13.02 -20.84
CA TYR A 613 -0.15 -14.22 -20.95
C TYR A 613 -0.74 -15.44 -20.25
N ILE A 614 -1.53 -15.23 -19.19
CA ILE A 614 -2.13 -16.29 -18.38
C ILE A 614 -3.65 -16.23 -18.51
N LYS A 615 -4.21 -17.18 -19.26
CA LYS A 615 -5.63 -17.24 -19.66
C LYS A 615 -6.57 -17.83 -18.60
N VAL A 616 -6.15 -17.81 -17.34
CA VAL A 616 -6.98 -18.22 -16.20
C VAL A 616 -8.04 -17.15 -15.97
N LYS A 617 -9.32 -17.51 -15.87
CA LYS A 617 -10.40 -16.57 -15.60
C LYS A 617 -10.66 -16.47 -14.10
N LEU A 618 -10.83 -15.25 -13.60
CA LEU A 618 -11.18 -14.94 -12.23
C LEU A 618 -12.54 -14.24 -12.17
N THR A 619 -13.43 -14.76 -11.33
CA THR A 619 -14.70 -14.13 -10.97
C THR A 619 -14.50 -13.17 -9.79
N TYR A 620 -15.50 -12.33 -9.47
CA TYR A 620 -15.42 -11.45 -8.31
C TYR A 620 -15.25 -12.26 -7.00
N ARG A 621 -15.96 -13.38 -6.90
CA ARG A 621 -15.85 -14.29 -5.76
C ARG A 621 -14.46 -14.91 -5.63
N ASP A 622 -13.78 -15.19 -6.75
CA ASP A 622 -12.38 -15.64 -6.71
C ASP A 622 -11.46 -14.55 -6.13
N HIS A 623 -11.71 -13.27 -6.40
CA HIS A 623 -10.95 -12.18 -5.78
C HIS A 623 -11.20 -12.10 -4.26
N LEU A 624 -12.45 -12.26 -3.81
CA LEU A 624 -12.75 -12.30 -2.37
C LEU A 624 -12.07 -13.46 -1.66
N ARG A 625 -11.94 -14.63 -2.31
CA ARG A 625 -11.14 -15.76 -1.81
C ARG A 625 -9.67 -15.36 -1.58
N LEU A 626 -9.07 -14.62 -2.50
CA LEU A 626 -7.70 -14.11 -2.34
C LEU A 626 -7.59 -13.11 -1.18
N PHE A 627 -8.57 -12.22 -1.03
CA PHE A 627 -8.56 -11.23 0.05
C PHE A 627 -8.72 -11.88 1.43
N LEU A 628 -9.47 -12.98 1.54
CA LEU A 628 -9.60 -13.73 2.78
C LEU A 628 -8.26 -14.31 3.26
N LEU A 629 -7.34 -14.59 2.32
CA LEU A 629 -5.98 -15.04 2.58
C LEU A 629 -5.02 -13.88 2.89
N MET A 630 -5.22 -12.71 2.26
CA MET A 630 -4.44 -11.50 2.57
C MET A 630 -4.71 -10.96 3.98
N HIS A 631 -5.97 -11.06 4.43
CA HIS A 631 -6.42 -10.51 5.72
C HIS A 631 -6.47 -11.60 6.80
N SER A 632 -5.32 -11.90 7.40
CA SER A 632 -5.22 -12.87 8.50
C SER A 632 -5.72 -12.30 9.81
N ASN A 633 -6.96 -12.64 10.18
CA ASN A 633 -7.54 -12.26 11.48
C ASN A 633 -8.65 -13.24 11.91
N ASN A 634 -8.23 -14.44 12.30
CA ASN A 634 -9.12 -15.58 12.52
C ASN A 634 -10.22 -15.28 13.55
N GLU A 635 -9.89 -14.67 14.69
CA GLU A 635 -10.87 -14.40 15.75
C GLU A 635 -11.92 -13.38 15.36
N ARG A 636 -11.52 -12.25 14.75
CA ARG A 636 -12.49 -11.25 14.29
C ARG A 636 -13.35 -11.78 13.15
N LYS A 637 -12.77 -12.55 12.24
CA LYS A 637 -13.47 -13.25 11.16
C LYS A 637 -14.52 -14.21 11.74
N MET A 638 -14.15 -15.03 12.72
CA MET A 638 -15.08 -15.91 13.44
C MET A 638 -16.21 -15.13 14.11
N SER A 639 -15.90 -14.02 14.79
CA SER A 639 -16.92 -13.21 15.43
C SER A 639 -17.91 -12.57 14.44
N ARG A 640 -17.42 -12.08 13.30
CA ARG A 640 -18.25 -11.55 12.21
C ARG A 640 -19.17 -12.64 11.63
N MET A 641 -18.64 -13.85 11.41
CA MET A 641 -19.45 -15.00 10.96
C MET A 641 -20.54 -15.36 11.98
N LEU A 642 -20.20 -15.46 13.27
CA LEU A 642 -21.18 -15.77 14.33
C LEU A 642 -22.25 -14.66 14.47
N ALA A 643 -21.87 -13.40 14.31
CA ALA A 643 -22.80 -12.28 14.32
C ALA A 643 -23.78 -12.33 13.13
N LEU A 644 -23.29 -12.66 11.94
CA LEU A 644 -24.14 -12.86 10.74
C LEU A 644 -25.06 -14.08 10.90
N ILE A 645 -24.54 -15.21 11.37
CA ILE A 645 -25.35 -16.42 11.64
C ILE A 645 -26.47 -16.08 12.62
N ARG A 646 -26.17 -15.33 13.69
CA ARG A 646 -27.18 -14.88 14.65
C ARG A 646 -28.23 -13.99 14.02
N LEU A 647 -27.81 -13.05 13.18
CA LEU A 647 -28.72 -12.14 12.50
C LEU A 647 -29.66 -12.87 11.53
N ASN A 648 -29.11 -13.81 10.75
CA ASN A 648 -29.84 -14.51 9.70
C ASN A 648 -30.77 -15.60 10.25
N THR A 649 -30.35 -16.31 11.29
CA THR A 649 -31.13 -17.42 11.87
C THR A 649 -32.00 -17.00 13.05
N GLY A 650 -31.71 -15.85 13.68
CA GLY A 650 -32.31 -15.44 14.95
C GLY A 650 -31.83 -16.25 16.17
N VAL A 651 -30.94 -17.23 15.97
CA VAL A 651 -30.40 -18.10 17.03
C VAL A 651 -29.14 -17.47 17.61
N ASN A 652 -29.04 -17.33 18.94
CA ASN A 652 -27.84 -16.80 19.59
C ASN A 652 -26.78 -17.91 19.80
N PRO A 653 -25.67 -17.97 19.03
CA PRO A 653 -24.68 -19.03 19.16
C PRO A 653 -23.96 -19.02 20.53
N ASP A 654 -23.89 -17.84 21.15
CA ASP A 654 -23.28 -17.62 22.47
C ASP A 654 -24.03 -18.38 23.59
N GLU A 655 -25.28 -18.80 23.35
CA GLU A 655 -26.12 -19.52 24.32
C GLU A 655 -26.35 -20.99 23.92
N LYS A 656 -26.01 -21.38 22.69
CA LYS A 656 -26.30 -22.72 22.17
C LYS A 656 -25.18 -23.70 22.52
N LEU A 657 -25.54 -24.80 23.17
CA LEU A 657 -24.60 -25.75 23.77
C LEU A 657 -24.32 -26.92 22.83
N THR A 658 -23.07 -27.35 22.75
CA THR A 658 -22.60 -28.37 21.79
C THR A 658 -22.20 -29.69 22.44
N TYR A 659 -22.19 -29.74 23.77
CA TYR A 659 -21.75 -30.89 24.55
C TYR A 659 -22.77 -31.27 25.62
N ALA A 660 -23.08 -32.57 25.71
CA ALA A 660 -23.94 -33.16 26.72
C ALA A 660 -23.18 -34.21 27.54
N SER A 661 -23.30 -34.11 28.86
CA SER A 661 -22.84 -35.13 29.82
C SER A 661 -24.01 -35.61 30.66
N GLY A 662 -24.37 -36.88 30.47
CA GLY A 662 -25.40 -37.55 31.27
C GLY A 662 -24.78 -38.41 32.35
N GLN A 663 -25.26 -38.27 33.58
CA GLN A 663 -24.98 -39.21 34.67
C GLN A 663 -26.27 -39.90 35.06
N MET A 664 -26.26 -41.24 35.03
CA MET A 664 -27.41 -42.07 35.33
C MET A 664 -27.04 -43.09 36.38
N ARG A 665 -27.77 -43.11 37.49
CA ARG A 665 -27.71 -44.17 38.48
C ARG A 665 -28.90 -45.10 38.26
N SER A 666 -28.60 -46.39 38.15
CA SER A 666 -29.59 -47.43 37.92
C SER A 666 -29.41 -48.54 38.93
N SER A 667 -30.46 -49.32 39.15
CA SER A 667 -30.43 -50.44 40.07
C SER A 667 -31.17 -51.65 39.53
N ILE A 668 -30.76 -52.84 39.99
CA ILE A 668 -31.45 -54.11 39.75
C ILE A 668 -31.68 -54.85 41.06
N LYS A 669 -32.82 -55.51 41.20
CA LYS A 669 -33.11 -56.38 42.35
C LYS A 669 -32.32 -57.68 42.28
N LEU A 670 -31.55 -57.98 43.33
CA LEU A 670 -30.86 -59.26 43.50
C LEU A 670 -31.90 -60.30 43.95
N TRP A 671 -31.88 -61.50 43.34
CA TRP A 671 -32.91 -62.50 43.61
C TRP A 671 -32.55 -63.44 44.75
N PHE A 672 -31.27 -63.76 44.92
CA PHE A 672 -30.89 -64.87 45.79
C PHE A 672 -29.96 -64.47 46.92
N LEU A 673 -28.90 -63.69 46.66
CA LEU A 673 -27.80 -63.56 47.63
C LEU A 673 -27.22 -62.13 47.73
N PRO A 674 -28.01 -61.12 48.16
CA PRO A 674 -27.53 -59.74 48.32
C PRO A 674 -26.37 -59.58 49.31
N GLY A 675 -26.35 -60.39 50.38
CA GLY A 675 -25.25 -60.38 51.36
C GLY A 675 -23.92 -60.86 50.78
N VAL A 676 -23.93 -61.87 49.89
CA VAL A 676 -22.71 -62.42 49.27
C VAL A 676 -22.13 -61.41 48.27
N VAL A 677 -22.98 -60.77 47.46
CA VAL A 677 -22.54 -59.71 46.53
C VAL A 677 -21.95 -58.52 47.28
N ARG A 678 -22.53 -58.14 48.42
CA ARG A 678 -21.99 -57.10 49.31
C ARG A 678 -20.62 -57.48 49.89
N SER A 679 -20.44 -58.72 50.35
CA SER A 679 -19.15 -59.20 50.88
C SER A 679 -18.06 -59.31 49.82
N ILE A 680 -18.40 -59.75 48.60
CA ILE A 680 -17.47 -59.75 47.46
C ILE A 680 -17.11 -58.30 47.09
N GLY A 681 -18.10 -57.40 47.03
CA GLY A 681 -17.90 -55.97 46.82
C GLY A 681 -16.98 -55.35 47.88
N ALA A 682 -17.08 -55.74 49.15
CA ALA A 682 -16.19 -55.26 50.22
C ALA A 682 -14.73 -55.69 50.05
N ALA A 683 -14.48 -56.84 49.44
CA ALA A 683 -13.13 -57.28 49.09
C ALA A 683 -12.56 -56.55 47.86
N THR A 684 -13.42 -56.06 46.95
CA THR A 684 -13.02 -55.39 45.69
C THR A 684 -13.19 -53.87 45.72
N GLY A 685 -13.55 -53.26 46.86
CA GLY A 685 -13.74 -51.82 47.00
C GLY A 685 -15.07 -51.27 46.43
N SER A 686 -16.08 -52.11 46.23
CA SER A 686 -17.38 -51.76 45.65
C SER A 686 -18.59 -52.19 46.50
N ALA A 687 -18.42 -52.34 47.82
CA ALA A 687 -19.48 -52.78 48.75
C ALA A 687 -20.70 -51.86 48.76
N ASP A 688 -20.47 -50.56 48.58
CA ASP A 688 -21.46 -49.49 48.69
C ASP A 688 -22.50 -49.51 47.56
N GLN A 689 -22.28 -50.36 46.55
CA GLN A 689 -23.17 -50.59 45.42
C GLN A 689 -24.37 -51.50 45.77
N VAL A 690 -24.44 -52.13 46.96
CA VAL A 690 -25.58 -52.96 47.36
C VAL A 690 -26.35 -52.34 48.53
N GLN A 691 -27.56 -51.82 48.26
CA GLN A 691 -28.44 -51.19 49.26
C GLN A 691 -29.83 -51.83 49.16
N ASP A 692 -30.42 -52.21 50.30
CA ASP A 692 -31.77 -52.81 50.41
C ASP A 692 -32.08 -53.95 49.41
N GLY A 693 -31.10 -54.84 49.20
CA GLY A 693 -31.25 -55.99 48.29
C GLY A 693 -31.19 -55.64 46.80
N ARG A 694 -30.84 -54.41 46.45
CA ARG A 694 -30.60 -53.94 45.08
C ARG A 694 -29.13 -53.64 44.84
N PHE A 695 -28.66 -53.91 43.64
CA PHE A 695 -27.32 -53.55 43.17
C PHE A 695 -27.42 -52.30 42.29
N PHE A 696 -26.59 -51.28 42.58
CA PHE A 696 -26.58 -49.97 41.95
C PHE A 696 -25.33 -49.79 41.10
N ILE A 697 -25.50 -49.20 39.92
CA ILE A 697 -24.40 -48.76 39.07
C ILE A 697 -24.67 -47.34 38.60
N GLU A 698 -23.59 -46.57 38.52
CA GLU A 698 -23.56 -45.27 37.87
C GLU A 698 -22.86 -45.39 36.51
N HIS A 699 -23.49 -44.82 35.49
CA HIS A 699 -22.92 -44.67 34.16
C HIS A 699 -22.85 -43.19 33.81
N ARG A 700 -21.74 -42.81 33.19
CA ARG A 700 -21.57 -41.49 32.56
C ARG A 700 -21.44 -41.69 31.05
N ALA A 701 -22.19 -40.91 30.28
CA ALA A 701 -22.00 -40.83 28.84
C ALA A 701 -21.88 -39.37 28.41
N ASP A 702 -20.85 -39.11 27.63
CA ASP A 702 -20.53 -37.80 27.09
C ASP A 702 -20.72 -37.84 25.56
N TYR A 703 -21.33 -36.80 25.01
CA TYR A 703 -21.52 -36.63 23.57
C TYR A 703 -21.24 -35.18 23.19
N SER A 704 -20.51 -34.97 22.10
CA SER A 704 -20.44 -33.68 21.41
C SER A 704 -20.96 -33.83 19.99
N TYR A 705 -21.38 -32.72 19.41
CA TYR A 705 -21.42 -32.61 17.96
C TYR A 705 -20.02 -32.57 17.37
#